data_AF-A0A844SJP0-F1
#
_entry.id   AF-A0A844SJP0-F1
#
_cell.length_a   1.000
_cell.length_b   1.000
_cell.length_c   1.000
_cell.angle_alpha   90.00
_cell.angle_beta   90.00
_cell.angle_gamma   90.00
#
_symmetry.space_group_name_H-M   'P 1'
#
loop_
_entity.id
_entity.type
_entity.pdbx_description
1 polymer ?
#
loop_
_entity_poly.entity_id
_entity_poly.type
_entity_poly.pdbx_seq_one_letter_code
_entity_poly.pdbx_strand_id
1 'polypeptide(L)'
;MRFAFWRRGKDKAVVQRALPKSAPVADEAVVKPAAPKPAPDKPAPDKPARPAETADLDLHVLGRALARKRGWIIVPTVLVFALSLAAVNVVTPRYKSEARILIDNRENAFLRPNGERDLERTSLDAEAVTSQVQLLLSRDLARDIIKKNKLAERPEFDPVLRGFSPLKSLLALFGIGRDPFSLTPEERVLDSYYERFQAFAVDKSRVMVIEFQSEDPELAARVANSIADGYLVLQQAARQDQAKSASTWLLGEIDKLRTKVADADSRVEEFRSKSSLFVGTNNIPLSNQQMGELNTQLNNARALKADAETKARLIREMLQGGKPIEASEVLNSELIRRLAEQRGTLRAQLAEQSSTLLDNHPRIKELKAQIADLDRQLREEAGKVSRSLDNDARVADGRVMALQASLDQSKRQASSSNSQDVQLRGLEREAKAQRDLLEAYLAKYREATARENIEAAPTDGRIISRASVSNTPAYPKKLPIVLIATLATLLLSSGIIITGELLRISAPGAVGRAFAPAAAVIRRREPVMDAATVDQPAPALPPEPALASPVAPRPAVEPELPLEPAAAYEPPAPPESAQTADEIDELAERLVAAGPAAHKVTVLGPAAADSVTLTALTLARLMARQVKVVVVDLVASSPVLTSATVDPGAPGLAELMQGEATFAQIITKDRQSRVQIVSAGRPGFDRSHLRSPRLALAIDALLRVYDHVLLDAGSAVDLPAELLTAKAQAVVVPDAAMAQDARHSMVEQLRAVGFAEVTMLSKPCAASEAVARGPRVVAA
;
A
#
# COMPACT_ATOMS: atom_id res chain seq x y z
N MET A 1 -27.91 -3.27 55.05
CA MET A 1 -29.16 -2.55 54.67
C MET A 1 -29.14 -2.43 53.15
N ARG A 2 -30.13 -2.88 52.38
CA ARG A 2 -31.55 -2.45 52.25
C ARG A 2 -31.71 -1.04 51.64
N PHE A 3 -32.65 -0.95 50.70
CA PHE A 3 -33.18 0.22 49.97
C PHE A 3 -32.27 0.78 48.85
N ALA A 4 -32.66 1.10 47.60
CA ALA A 4 -33.87 0.94 46.75
C ALA A 4 -34.54 2.24 46.24
N PHE A 5 -34.86 2.25 44.94
CA PHE A 5 -36.03 2.87 44.29
C PHE A 5 -36.22 4.42 44.28
N TRP A 6 -35.98 5.05 43.12
CA TRP A 6 -37.00 5.67 42.22
C TRP A 6 -36.33 6.10 40.88
N ARG A 7 -36.92 6.13 39.67
CA ARG A 7 -38.29 6.27 39.10
C ARG A 7 -38.87 7.70 38.96
N ARG A 8 -38.98 8.16 37.70
CA ARG A 8 -40.15 8.81 37.03
C ARG A 8 -39.72 9.23 35.60
N GLY A 9 -40.54 9.29 34.56
CA GLY A 9 -41.95 8.90 34.27
C GLY A 9 -42.13 8.95 32.73
N LYS A 10 -43.27 8.77 32.04
CA LYS A 10 -44.73 8.62 32.31
C LYS A 10 -45.32 7.77 31.14
N ASP A 11 -46.31 6.90 31.33
CA ASP A 11 -47.78 7.12 31.16
C ASP A 11 -48.16 7.85 29.84
N LYS A 12 -49.05 7.43 28.92
CA LYS A 12 -50.19 6.45 28.86
C LYS A 12 -50.36 5.93 27.40
N ALA A 13 -50.99 4.78 27.05
CA ALA A 13 -52.42 4.41 27.05
C ALA A 13 -53.32 5.26 26.08
N VAL A 14 -54.35 4.79 25.34
CA VAL A 14 -54.91 3.43 25.10
C VAL A 14 -55.96 3.42 23.94
N VAL A 15 -56.27 2.26 23.31
CA VAL A 15 -57.57 1.86 22.63
C VAL A 15 -57.93 2.17 21.13
N GLN A 16 -58.38 1.10 20.44
CA GLN A 16 -59.39 0.92 19.33
C GLN A 16 -59.24 1.38 17.85
N ARG A 17 -59.47 0.37 16.97
CA ARG A 17 -60.32 0.29 15.72
C ARG A 17 -59.99 1.08 14.44
N ALA A 18 -60.48 0.71 13.23
CA ALA A 18 -60.71 -0.60 12.54
C ALA A 18 -61.42 -0.45 11.17
N LEU A 19 -61.03 -1.24 10.15
CA LEU A 19 -61.81 -1.64 8.93
C LEU A 19 -62.19 -0.50 7.93
N PRO A 20 -62.75 -0.78 6.71
CA PRO A 20 -63.06 -2.05 5.98
C PRO A 20 -62.04 -2.39 4.84
N LYS A 21 -61.97 -3.59 4.23
CA LYS A 21 -62.92 -4.36 3.35
C LYS A 21 -63.18 -3.64 2.00
N SER A 22 -63.23 -4.26 0.80
CA SER A 22 -63.67 -5.61 0.40
C SER A 22 -63.15 -6.01 -1.02
N ALA A 23 -62.66 -7.24 -1.27
CA ALA A 23 -63.39 -8.43 -1.82
C ALA A 23 -63.43 -8.50 -3.38
N PRO A 24 -63.88 -9.62 -4.00
CA PRO A 24 -64.08 -11.00 -3.50
C PRO A 24 -62.79 -11.84 -3.77
N VAL A 25 -62.68 -13.13 -4.13
CA VAL A 25 -63.57 -14.28 -4.51
C VAL A 25 -62.88 -15.58 -4.03
N ALA A 26 -63.43 -16.81 -4.13
CA ALA A 26 -64.54 -17.48 -3.41
C ALA A 26 -64.55 -18.98 -3.87
N ASP A 27 -65.03 -20.01 -3.18
CA ASP A 27 -65.43 -20.22 -1.77
C ASP A 27 -65.60 -21.74 -1.44
N GLU A 28 -66.08 -22.05 -0.23
CA GLU A 28 -66.83 -23.28 0.18
C GLU A 28 -66.14 -24.69 0.24
N ALA A 29 -66.46 -25.58 1.19
CA ALA A 29 -67.38 -25.49 2.36
C ALA A 29 -67.13 -26.53 3.51
N VAL A 30 -67.25 -26.05 4.76
CA VAL A 30 -67.95 -26.65 5.93
C VAL A 30 -67.36 -27.90 6.65
N VAL A 31 -67.71 -28.07 7.95
CA VAL A 31 -67.02 -28.90 8.97
C VAL A 31 -67.98 -29.55 10.01
N LYS A 32 -67.88 -30.88 10.23
CA LYS A 32 -68.36 -31.69 11.40
C LYS A 32 -69.88 -31.71 11.73
N PRO A 33 -70.37 -32.47 12.74
CA PRO A 33 -69.97 -33.80 13.30
C PRO A 33 -71.15 -34.80 13.50
N ALA A 34 -70.92 -36.11 13.68
CA ALA A 34 -71.91 -37.05 14.27
C ALA A 34 -71.36 -38.44 14.69
N ALA A 35 -72.16 -39.18 15.47
CA ALA A 35 -72.15 -40.64 15.76
C ALA A 35 -73.59 -41.02 16.27
N PRO A 36 -74.00 -42.26 16.67
CA PRO A 36 -73.40 -43.61 16.59
C PRO A 36 -74.42 -44.71 16.09
N LYS A 37 -74.25 -46.00 16.50
CA LYS A 37 -75.18 -47.18 16.46
C LYS A 37 -75.29 -48.01 15.15
N PRO A 38 -75.75 -49.30 15.20
CA PRO A 38 -75.71 -50.32 16.27
C PRO A 38 -75.21 -51.73 15.80
N ALA A 39 -75.31 -52.74 16.67
CA ALA A 39 -74.98 -54.17 16.44
C ALA A 39 -76.13 -54.97 15.75
N PRO A 40 -75.98 -56.27 15.40
CA PRO A 40 -75.95 -57.35 16.42
C PRO A 40 -75.04 -58.59 16.17
N ASP A 41 -74.84 -59.34 17.25
CA ASP A 41 -74.64 -60.80 17.40
C ASP A 41 -73.36 -61.58 17.00
N LYS A 42 -73.29 -62.75 17.65
CA LYS A 42 -72.20 -63.75 17.82
C LYS A 42 -72.61 -65.08 17.12
N PRO A 43 -71.74 -66.11 16.92
CA PRO A 43 -70.58 -66.47 17.74
C PRO A 43 -69.29 -66.88 16.98
N ALA A 44 -68.31 -67.36 17.76
CA ALA A 44 -67.00 -67.88 17.38
C ALA A 44 -66.97 -69.43 17.56
N PRO A 45 -65.84 -70.17 17.42
CA PRO A 45 -64.46 -69.74 17.06
C PRO A 45 -63.75 -70.64 16.01
N ASP A 46 -62.52 -70.27 15.60
CA ASP A 46 -61.37 -71.20 15.74
C ASP A 46 -59.99 -70.47 15.73
N LYS A 47 -58.89 -71.22 15.86
CA LYS A 47 -57.53 -70.76 16.23
C LYS A 47 -56.48 -70.67 15.08
N PRO A 48 -55.27 -70.08 15.31
CA PRO A 48 -54.53 -69.34 14.26
C PRO A 48 -53.11 -69.88 13.92
N ALA A 49 -52.41 -69.15 13.03
CA ALA A 49 -50.95 -69.22 12.83
C ALA A 49 -50.29 -67.81 12.96
N ARG A 50 -48.95 -67.75 13.12
CA ARG A 50 -48.14 -66.52 13.32
C ARG A 50 -46.88 -66.49 12.43
N PRO A 51 -46.35 -65.30 12.08
CA PRO A 51 -44.92 -65.07 11.83
C PRO A 51 -44.19 -64.45 13.06
N ALA A 52 -42.90 -64.13 12.92
CA ALA A 52 -41.94 -63.96 14.03
C ALA A 52 -41.59 -62.50 14.43
N GLU A 53 -40.84 -62.36 15.54
CA GLU A 53 -40.43 -61.09 16.18
C GLU A 53 -38.95 -60.73 15.90
N THR A 54 -38.61 -59.45 16.04
CA THR A 54 -37.23 -58.92 16.09
C THR A 54 -36.82 -58.54 17.51
N ALA A 55 -35.54 -58.69 17.88
CA ALA A 55 -35.07 -58.45 19.24
C ALA A 55 -34.65 -56.99 19.51
N ASP A 56 -35.37 -56.31 20.41
CA ASP A 56 -34.98 -55.00 20.97
C ASP A 56 -33.99 -55.11 22.13
N LEU A 57 -33.08 -54.13 22.24
CA LEU A 57 -32.10 -54.06 23.33
C LEU A 57 -32.68 -53.32 24.55
N ASP A 58 -33.39 -54.03 25.45
CA ASP A 58 -34.13 -53.41 26.56
C ASP A 58 -33.24 -52.69 27.59
N LEU A 59 -33.25 -51.36 27.52
CA LEU A 59 -32.55 -50.45 28.43
C LEU A 59 -32.93 -50.67 29.92
N HIS A 60 -34.12 -51.19 30.21
CA HIS A 60 -34.52 -51.52 31.59
C HIS A 60 -33.76 -52.71 32.17
N VAL A 61 -33.16 -53.58 31.35
CA VAL A 61 -32.28 -54.67 31.82
C VAL A 61 -30.95 -54.10 32.33
N LEU A 62 -30.33 -53.20 31.56
CA LEU A 62 -29.09 -52.51 31.92
C LEU A 62 -29.24 -51.72 33.23
N GLY A 63 -30.31 -50.94 33.37
CA GLY A 63 -30.59 -50.19 34.62
C GLY A 63 -30.78 -51.11 35.83
N ARG A 64 -31.46 -52.25 35.67
CA ARG A 64 -31.64 -53.25 36.74
C ARG A 64 -30.34 -53.97 37.10
N ALA A 65 -29.46 -54.25 36.14
CA ALA A 65 -28.15 -54.84 36.39
C ALA A 65 -27.24 -53.90 37.21
N LEU A 66 -27.19 -52.62 36.84
CA LEU A 66 -26.40 -51.60 37.55
C LEU A 66 -26.91 -51.39 38.99
N ALA A 67 -28.24 -51.31 39.17
CA ALA A 67 -28.85 -51.21 40.50
C ALA A 67 -28.57 -52.45 41.39
N ARG A 68 -28.62 -53.66 40.81
CA ARG A 68 -28.33 -54.92 41.53
C ARG A 68 -26.87 -55.00 42.01
N LYS A 69 -25.93 -54.43 41.25
CA LYS A 69 -24.49 -54.42 41.58
C LYS A 69 -24.00 -53.13 42.25
N ARG A 70 -24.90 -52.23 42.69
CA ARG A 70 -24.57 -50.89 43.24
C ARG A 70 -23.41 -50.84 44.24
N GLY A 71 -23.24 -51.86 45.09
CA GLY A 71 -22.12 -51.93 46.05
C GLY A 71 -20.74 -51.95 45.38
N TRP A 72 -20.60 -52.65 44.25
CA TRP A 72 -19.35 -52.73 43.47
C TRP A 72 -19.03 -51.44 42.70
N ILE A 73 -19.95 -50.47 42.66
CA ILE A 73 -19.74 -49.13 42.10
C ILE A 73 -19.43 -48.15 43.24
N ILE A 74 -20.25 -48.18 44.30
CA ILE A 74 -20.16 -47.25 45.43
C ILE A 74 -18.89 -47.47 46.25
N VAL A 75 -18.47 -48.71 46.52
CA VAL A 75 -17.26 -48.99 47.32
C VAL A 75 -15.99 -48.42 46.67
N PRO A 76 -15.63 -48.74 45.40
CA PRO A 76 -14.41 -48.17 44.80
C PRO A 76 -14.49 -46.66 44.57
N THR A 77 -15.67 -46.10 44.27
CA THR A 77 -15.82 -44.63 44.10
C THR A 77 -15.66 -43.87 45.41
N VAL A 78 -16.22 -44.37 46.51
CA VAL A 78 -16.03 -43.79 47.85
C VAL A 78 -14.59 -43.98 48.33
N LEU A 79 -13.94 -45.12 48.02
CA LEU A 79 -12.53 -45.35 48.33
C LEU A 79 -11.62 -44.36 47.59
N VAL A 80 -11.84 -44.13 46.29
CA VAL A 80 -11.07 -43.13 45.52
C VAL A 80 -11.44 -41.70 45.93
N PHE A 81 -12.67 -41.42 46.37
CA PHE A 81 -13.03 -40.13 46.96
C PHE A 81 -12.20 -39.86 48.22
N ALA A 82 -12.16 -40.81 49.16
CA ALA A 82 -11.38 -40.68 50.39
C ALA A 82 -9.86 -40.57 50.10
N LEU A 83 -9.33 -41.41 49.21
CA LEU A 83 -7.91 -41.44 48.85
C LEU A 83 -7.47 -40.16 48.12
N SER A 84 -8.25 -39.67 47.17
CA SER A 84 -7.95 -38.41 46.47
C SER A 84 -8.07 -37.21 47.39
N LEU A 85 -9.07 -37.16 48.27
CA LEU A 85 -9.22 -36.12 49.28
C LEU A 85 -8.04 -36.11 50.28
N ALA A 86 -7.55 -37.28 50.68
CA ALA A 86 -6.37 -37.40 51.53
C ALA A 86 -5.10 -36.90 50.80
N ALA A 87 -4.81 -37.43 49.61
CA ALA A 87 -3.63 -37.06 48.82
C ALA A 87 -3.57 -35.54 48.52
N VAL A 88 -4.70 -34.94 48.16
CA VAL A 88 -4.85 -33.50 47.88
C VAL A 88 -4.59 -32.60 49.11
N ASN A 89 -4.64 -33.13 50.33
CA ASN A 89 -4.29 -32.41 51.55
C ASN A 89 -2.86 -32.67 52.05
N VAL A 90 -2.16 -33.70 51.53
CA VAL A 90 -0.74 -33.97 51.83
C VAL A 90 0.20 -33.17 50.92
N VAL A 91 -0.23 -32.83 49.70
CA VAL A 91 0.54 -32.00 48.77
C VAL A 91 0.65 -30.55 49.30
N THR A 92 1.89 -30.07 49.41
CA THR A 92 2.21 -28.69 49.83
C THR A 92 1.57 -27.66 48.89
N PRO A 93 0.89 -26.62 49.42
CA PRO A 93 0.33 -25.57 48.58
C PRO A 93 1.43 -24.78 47.87
N ARG A 94 1.21 -24.43 46.60
CA ARG A 94 2.03 -23.46 45.86
C ARG A 94 1.23 -22.18 45.62
N TYR A 95 1.81 -21.05 45.99
CA TYR A 95 1.29 -19.72 45.75
C TYR A 95 1.87 -19.17 44.44
N LYS A 96 1.04 -18.47 43.66
CA LYS A 96 1.43 -17.90 42.36
C LYS A 96 1.26 -16.39 42.38
N SER A 97 2.32 -15.66 42.07
CA SER A 97 2.32 -14.20 41.92
C SER A 97 2.70 -13.82 40.49
N GLU A 98 2.10 -12.75 39.96
CA GLU A 98 2.31 -12.27 38.59
C GLU A 98 2.76 -10.80 38.55
N ALA A 99 3.79 -10.50 37.76
CA ALA A 99 4.16 -9.14 37.36
C ALA A 99 3.80 -8.92 35.86
N ARG A 100 3.52 -7.68 35.48
CA ARG A 100 3.15 -7.32 34.09
C ARG A 100 4.01 -6.17 33.57
N ILE A 101 4.69 -6.39 32.44
CA ILE A 101 5.54 -5.39 31.76
C ILE A 101 4.89 -5.01 30.43
N LEU A 102 4.75 -3.71 30.16
CA LEU A 102 4.47 -3.18 28.83
C LEU A 102 5.79 -2.98 28.09
N ILE A 103 5.91 -3.50 26.88
CA ILE A 103 6.97 -3.13 25.93
C ILE A 103 6.45 -2.00 25.05
N ASP A 104 7.21 -0.92 24.93
CA ASP A 104 7.05 0.10 23.90
C ASP A 104 8.11 -0.14 22.81
N ASN A 105 7.71 -0.74 21.68
CA ASN A 105 8.66 -1.10 20.63
C ASN A 105 9.13 0.16 19.87
N ARG A 106 10.30 0.68 20.26
CA ARG A 106 11.02 1.77 19.59
C ARG A 106 12.20 1.18 18.83
N GLU A 107 11.96 0.86 17.55
CA GLU A 107 13.00 0.35 16.66
C GLU A 107 14.10 1.41 16.39
N ASN A 108 15.32 0.92 16.10
CA ASN A 108 16.48 1.79 15.88
C ASN A 108 16.49 2.39 14.47
N ALA A 109 16.05 3.64 14.34
CA ALA A 109 16.11 4.41 13.09
C ALA A 109 17.54 4.65 12.55
N PHE A 110 18.60 4.33 13.31
CA PHE A 110 19.98 4.59 12.93
C PHE A 110 20.50 3.71 11.78
N LEU A 111 20.19 2.42 11.83
CA LEU A 111 20.81 1.39 10.99
C LEU A 111 19.99 1.02 9.75
N ARG A 112 18.72 1.42 9.67
CA ARG A 112 17.94 1.33 8.43
C ARG A 112 18.19 2.57 7.56
N PRO A 113 18.46 2.41 6.24
CA PRO A 113 18.33 3.50 5.29
C PRO A 113 16.90 4.05 5.26
N ASN A 114 16.72 5.30 4.87
CA ASN A 114 15.40 5.93 4.79
C ASN A 114 14.53 5.23 3.73
N GLY A 115 13.36 4.68 4.10
CA GLY A 115 12.36 4.25 3.12
C GLY A 115 11.24 3.33 3.61
N GLU A 116 11.56 2.28 4.40
CA GLU A 116 10.65 1.12 4.48
C GLU A 116 9.59 1.19 5.59
N ARG A 117 8.47 1.81 5.21
CA ARG A 117 7.05 1.44 5.42
C ARG A 117 6.61 0.84 6.77
N ASP A 118 5.74 1.61 7.42
CA ASP A 118 5.03 1.35 8.69
C ASP A 118 4.23 0.04 8.85
N LEU A 119 4.05 -0.78 7.81
CA LEU A 119 3.03 -1.85 7.83
C LEU A 119 3.50 -3.19 8.40
N GLU A 120 4.78 -3.54 8.26
CA GLU A 120 5.32 -4.77 8.85
C GLU A 120 5.38 -4.70 10.38
N ARG A 121 5.35 -3.48 10.94
CA ARG A 121 5.43 -3.23 12.39
C ARG A 121 4.41 -4.02 13.20
N THR A 122 3.19 -4.21 12.69
CA THR A 122 2.10 -4.88 13.45
C THR A 122 2.29 -6.40 13.55
N SER A 123 2.88 -7.04 12.53
CA SER A 123 3.23 -8.48 12.58
C SER A 123 4.56 -8.70 13.30
N LEU A 124 5.57 -7.89 12.98
CA LEU A 124 6.87 -7.93 13.66
C LEU A 124 6.75 -7.64 15.16
N ASP A 125 5.81 -6.79 15.61
CA ASP A 125 5.55 -6.54 17.03
C ASP A 125 5.20 -7.83 17.80
N ALA A 126 4.40 -8.73 17.22
CA ALA A 126 3.99 -9.96 17.90
C ALA A 126 5.18 -10.91 18.07
N GLU A 127 5.98 -11.08 17.01
CA GLU A 127 7.19 -11.92 17.00
C GLU A 127 8.32 -11.30 17.84
N ALA A 128 8.42 -9.97 17.89
CA ALA A 128 9.34 -9.25 18.77
C ALA A 128 8.95 -9.44 20.25
N VAL A 129 7.67 -9.38 20.60
CA VAL A 129 7.21 -9.62 21.98
C VAL A 129 7.44 -11.08 22.39
N THR A 130 7.21 -12.08 21.53
CA THR A 130 7.58 -13.48 21.85
C THR A 130 9.10 -13.66 21.96
N SER A 131 9.90 -12.91 21.19
CA SER A 131 11.35 -12.87 21.34
C SER A 131 11.79 -12.29 22.68
N GLN A 132 11.14 -11.22 23.18
CA GLN A 132 11.41 -10.70 24.53
C GLN A 132 11.03 -11.69 25.64
N VAL A 133 10.01 -12.54 25.44
CA VAL A 133 9.70 -13.66 26.34
C VAL A 133 10.84 -14.69 26.36
N GLN A 134 11.54 -14.92 25.25
CA GLN A 134 12.74 -15.77 25.24
C GLN A 134 13.93 -15.13 25.96
N LEU A 135 14.07 -13.79 25.93
CA LEU A 135 15.05 -13.09 26.77
C LEU A 135 14.72 -13.22 28.28
N LEU A 136 13.44 -13.16 28.66
CA LEU A 136 13.00 -13.46 30.03
C LEU A 136 13.30 -14.90 30.46
N LEU A 137 13.25 -15.85 29.53
CA LEU A 137 13.60 -17.26 29.75
C LEU A 137 15.12 -17.54 29.70
N SER A 138 15.98 -16.53 29.42
CA SER A 138 17.42 -16.74 29.27
C SER A 138 18.10 -17.26 30.55
N ARG A 139 19.06 -18.18 30.39
CA ARG A 139 19.79 -18.78 31.51
C ARG A 139 20.60 -17.74 32.31
N ASP A 140 21.02 -16.64 31.68
CA ASP A 140 21.84 -15.61 32.32
C ASP A 140 21.04 -14.65 33.20
N LEU A 141 19.83 -14.24 32.77
CA LEU A 141 18.89 -13.58 33.67
C LEU A 141 18.52 -14.50 34.84
N ALA A 142 18.18 -15.77 34.57
CA ALA A 142 17.86 -16.74 35.60
C ALA A 142 19.01 -16.92 36.63
N ARG A 143 20.27 -16.98 36.17
CA ARG A 143 21.47 -17.04 37.04
C ARG A 143 21.60 -15.82 37.96
N ASP A 144 21.39 -14.60 37.44
CA ASP A 144 21.42 -13.39 38.28
C ASP A 144 20.29 -13.41 39.33
N ILE A 145 19.06 -13.70 38.90
CA ILE A 145 17.89 -13.76 39.78
C ILE A 145 18.04 -14.84 40.88
N ILE A 146 18.60 -16.01 40.54
CA ILE A 146 18.91 -17.09 41.51
C ILE A 146 19.90 -16.62 42.57
N LYS A 147 20.98 -15.92 42.16
CA LYS A 147 21.98 -15.36 43.09
C LYS A 147 21.40 -14.23 43.95
N LYS A 148 20.73 -13.27 43.31
CA LYS A 148 20.15 -12.06 43.92
C LYS A 148 19.07 -12.37 44.96
N ASN A 149 18.28 -13.43 44.76
CA ASN A 149 17.26 -13.90 45.71
C ASN A 149 17.74 -15.07 46.60
N LYS A 150 19.00 -15.51 46.48
CA LYS A 150 19.58 -16.65 47.24
C LYS A 150 18.75 -17.94 47.12
N LEU A 151 18.23 -18.25 45.93
CA LEU A 151 17.31 -19.39 45.76
C LEU A 151 17.98 -20.75 46.07
N ALA A 152 19.29 -20.86 45.84
CA ALA A 152 20.08 -22.04 46.20
C ALA A 152 20.14 -22.34 47.72
N GLU A 153 19.86 -21.35 48.59
CA GLU A 153 19.84 -21.53 50.05
C GLU A 153 18.51 -22.13 50.56
N ARG A 154 17.57 -22.47 49.68
CA ARG A 154 16.20 -22.86 50.04
C ARG A 154 15.91 -24.33 49.68
N PRO A 155 15.27 -25.12 50.58
CA PRO A 155 14.89 -26.52 50.33
C PRO A 155 13.74 -26.69 49.32
N GLU A 156 13.24 -25.59 48.74
CA GLU A 156 12.29 -25.66 47.63
C GLU A 156 12.94 -25.68 46.24
N PHE A 157 14.23 -25.32 46.13
CA PHE A 157 15.00 -25.25 44.88
C PHE A 157 16.23 -26.16 44.81
N ASP A 158 16.87 -26.55 45.93
CA ASP A 158 17.80 -27.70 45.92
C ASP A 158 17.12 -28.95 46.50
N PRO A 159 16.85 -29.98 45.69
CA PRO A 159 16.36 -31.28 46.16
C PRO A 159 17.20 -31.92 47.28
N VAL A 160 18.51 -31.63 47.33
CA VAL A 160 19.42 -32.20 48.34
C VAL A 160 19.11 -31.66 49.75
N LEU A 161 18.71 -30.39 49.87
CA LEU A 161 18.29 -29.78 51.14
C LEU A 161 16.94 -30.30 51.66
N ARG A 162 16.15 -30.99 50.82
CA ARG A 162 14.78 -31.43 51.15
C ARG A 162 14.71 -32.84 51.76
N GLY A 163 15.83 -33.55 51.82
CA GLY A 163 15.93 -34.90 52.40
C GLY A 163 15.46 -36.03 51.46
N PHE A 164 15.91 -37.26 51.75
CA PHE A 164 15.65 -38.43 50.91
C PHE A 164 14.16 -38.78 50.81
N SER A 165 13.64 -38.85 49.58
CA SER A 165 12.31 -39.40 49.29
C SER A 165 12.45 -40.80 48.68
N PRO A 166 12.28 -41.89 49.46
CA PRO A 166 12.55 -43.25 48.98
C PRO A 166 11.67 -43.67 47.80
N LEU A 167 10.48 -43.07 47.66
CA LEU A 167 9.58 -43.30 46.53
C LEU A 167 10.17 -42.81 45.20
N LYS A 168 10.93 -41.69 45.19
CA LYS A 168 11.61 -41.21 43.97
C LYS A 168 12.78 -42.11 43.59
N SER A 169 13.56 -42.60 44.56
CA SER A 169 14.65 -43.55 44.30
C SER A 169 14.14 -44.89 43.77
N LEU A 170 12.99 -45.37 44.26
CA LEU A 170 12.32 -46.56 43.70
C LEU A 170 11.87 -46.34 42.25
N LEU A 171 11.28 -45.18 41.93
CA LEU A 171 10.86 -44.86 40.55
C LEU A 171 12.05 -44.72 39.59
N ALA A 172 13.16 -44.12 40.03
CA ALA A 172 14.40 -44.07 39.26
C ALA A 172 14.98 -45.47 39.00
N LEU A 173 14.95 -46.37 40.00
CA LEU A 173 15.40 -47.76 39.86
C LEU A 173 14.59 -48.57 38.83
N PHE A 174 13.32 -48.20 38.61
CA PHE A 174 12.47 -48.75 37.54
C PHE A 174 12.58 -48.00 36.20
N GLY A 175 13.53 -47.07 36.05
CA GLY A 175 13.74 -46.29 34.82
C GLY A 175 12.73 -45.16 34.59
N ILE A 176 11.90 -44.83 35.60
CA ILE A 176 10.83 -43.81 35.53
C ILE A 176 11.27 -42.58 36.34
N GLY A 177 12.42 -42.01 35.95
CA GLY A 177 12.99 -40.82 36.60
C GLY A 177 14.34 -40.43 36.01
N ARG A 178 14.78 -39.19 36.27
CA ARG A 178 16.10 -38.66 35.90
C ARG A 178 16.93 -38.50 37.18
N ASP A 179 18.17 -39.00 37.20
CA ASP A 179 18.93 -39.11 38.44
C ASP A 179 19.37 -37.73 39.01
N PRO A 180 18.96 -37.35 40.24
CA PRO A 180 19.23 -36.02 40.80
C PRO A 180 20.71 -35.68 40.98
N PHE A 181 21.58 -36.69 41.04
CA PHE A 181 23.02 -36.53 41.26
C PHE A 181 23.84 -36.33 39.98
N SER A 182 23.20 -36.36 38.81
CA SER A 182 23.85 -36.14 37.50
C SER A 182 24.04 -34.66 37.13
N LEU A 183 23.46 -33.73 37.90
CA LEU A 183 23.41 -32.30 37.63
C LEU A 183 24.26 -31.51 38.65
N THR A 184 24.93 -30.46 38.17
CA THR A 184 25.63 -29.50 39.06
C THR A 184 24.64 -28.83 40.03
N PRO A 185 25.09 -28.37 41.22
CA PRO A 185 24.20 -27.68 42.17
C PRO A 185 23.46 -26.50 41.55
N GLU A 186 24.14 -25.73 40.72
CA GLU A 186 23.60 -24.59 39.99
C GLU A 186 22.51 -25.02 38.99
N GLU A 187 22.70 -26.16 38.32
CA GLU A 187 21.72 -26.69 37.36
C GLU A 187 20.49 -27.30 38.04
N ARG A 188 20.63 -27.96 39.21
CA ARG A 188 19.47 -28.42 39.99
C ARG A 188 18.55 -27.26 40.40
N VAL A 189 19.17 -26.15 40.83
CA VAL A 189 18.46 -24.93 41.23
C VAL A 189 17.84 -24.23 40.01
N LEU A 190 18.51 -24.27 38.86
CA LEU A 190 18.02 -23.70 37.60
C LEU A 190 16.84 -24.49 37.01
N ASP A 191 16.90 -25.82 37.00
CA ASP A 191 15.78 -26.68 36.59
C ASP A 191 14.58 -26.47 37.52
N SER A 192 14.82 -26.44 38.84
CA SER A 192 13.78 -26.16 39.85
C SER A 192 13.19 -24.74 39.73
N TYR A 193 13.97 -23.78 39.22
CA TYR A 193 13.50 -22.44 38.88
C TYR A 193 12.59 -22.46 37.65
N TYR A 194 12.97 -23.14 36.57
CA TYR A 194 12.14 -23.27 35.36
C TYR A 194 10.88 -24.11 35.56
N GLU A 195 10.85 -25.09 36.48
CA GLU A 195 9.60 -25.76 36.91
C GLU A 195 8.58 -24.81 37.58
N ARG A 196 9.04 -23.65 38.06
CA ARG A 196 8.28 -22.69 38.89
C ARG A 196 8.06 -21.34 38.23
N PHE A 197 8.83 -21.01 37.19
CA PHE A 197 8.78 -19.78 36.43
C PHE A 197 8.03 -19.98 35.11
N GLN A 198 7.10 -19.09 34.80
CA GLN A 198 6.40 -19.06 33.52
C GLN A 198 6.30 -17.63 33.01
N ALA A 199 6.74 -17.40 31.77
CA ALA A 199 6.59 -16.11 31.08
C ALA A 199 5.83 -16.30 29.77
N PHE A 200 4.93 -15.37 29.44
CA PHE A 200 4.17 -15.39 28.19
C PHE A 200 3.73 -13.98 27.76
N ALA A 201 3.51 -13.83 26.45
CA ALA A 201 2.90 -12.65 25.86
C ALA A 201 1.37 -12.70 26.03
N VAL A 202 0.73 -11.56 26.15
CA VAL A 202 -0.74 -11.45 26.09
C VAL A 202 -1.16 -11.22 24.64
N ASP A 203 -2.03 -12.08 24.11
CA ASP A 203 -2.52 -12.00 22.73
C ASP A 203 -2.98 -10.58 22.34
N LYS A 204 -2.51 -10.12 21.18
CA LYS A 204 -2.82 -8.78 20.61
C LYS A 204 -2.46 -7.61 21.55
N SER A 205 -1.49 -7.80 22.44
CA SER A 205 -1.03 -6.78 23.38
C SER A 205 0.49 -6.81 23.53
N ARG A 206 1.13 -5.64 23.68
CA ARG A 206 2.57 -5.54 23.97
C ARG A 206 2.89 -5.81 25.45
N VAL A 207 2.14 -6.69 26.11
CA VAL A 207 2.25 -6.96 27.54
C VAL A 207 2.77 -8.38 27.76
N MET A 208 3.86 -8.49 28.52
CA MET A 208 4.37 -9.77 29.03
C MET A 208 3.88 -9.98 30.46
N VAL A 209 3.45 -11.20 30.77
CA VAL A 209 3.18 -11.66 32.13
C VAL A 209 4.35 -12.52 32.60
N ILE A 210 4.83 -12.22 33.80
CA ILE A 210 5.91 -12.93 34.52
C ILE A 210 5.25 -13.58 35.73
N GLU A 211 5.03 -14.89 35.67
CA GLU A 211 4.45 -15.66 36.77
C GLU A 211 5.52 -16.48 37.49
N PHE A 212 5.49 -16.50 38.83
CA PHE A 212 6.39 -17.33 39.62
C PHE A 212 5.65 -18.06 40.74
N GLN A 213 6.03 -19.32 40.98
CA GLN A 213 5.40 -20.23 41.92
C GLN A 213 6.33 -20.63 43.08
N SER A 214 5.95 -20.31 44.31
CA SER A 214 6.70 -20.65 45.52
C SER A 214 5.78 -21.23 46.59
N GLU A 215 6.35 -22.00 47.51
CA GLU A 215 5.69 -22.44 48.75
C GLU A 215 5.57 -21.26 49.75
N ASP A 216 6.36 -20.20 49.56
CA ASP A 216 6.33 -18.92 50.29
C ASP A 216 5.68 -17.82 49.40
N PRO A 217 4.53 -17.24 49.79
CA PRO A 217 3.83 -16.24 48.98
C PRO A 217 4.53 -14.88 48.91
N GLU A 218 5.42 -14.55 49.87
CA GLU A 218 6.28 -13.36 49.74
C GLU A 218 7.42 -13.61 48.75
N LEU A 219 8.04 -14.79 48.80
CA LEU A 219 9.10 -15.16 47.88
C LEU A 219 8.58 -15.21 46.44
N ALA A 220 7.35 -15.71 46.22
CA ALA A 220 6.69 -15.68 44.91
C ALA A 220 6.63 -14.24 44.33
N ALA A 221 6.13 -13.28 45.12
CA ALA A 221 6.04 -11.88 44.71
C ALA A 221 7.42 -11.23 44.55
N ARG A 222 8.38 -11.54 45.43
CA ARG A 222 9.73 -10.97 45.41
C ARG A 222 10.51 -11.40 44.17
N VAL A 223 10.48 -12.70 43.85
CA VAL A 223 11.16 -13.24 42.67
C VAL A 223 10.54 -12.69 41.39
N ALA A 224 9.21 -12.72 41.24
CA ALA A 224 8.52 -12.17 40.07
C ALA A 224 8.83 -10.67 39.82
N ASN A 225 8.88 -9.86 40.89
CA ASN A 225 9.34 -8.47 40.77
C ASN A 225 10.81 -8.37 40.37
N SER A 226 11.70 -9.17 40.98
CA SER A 226 13.12 -9.11 40.67
C SER A 226 13.47 -9.52 39.24
N ILE A 227 12.73 -10.48 38.65
CA ILE A 227 12.84 -10.85 37.23
C ILE A 227 12.46 -9.64 36.35
N ALA A 228 11.37 -8.94 36.70
CA ALA A 228 10.92 -7.77 35.95
C ALA A 228 11.93 -6.61 36.02
N ASP A 229 12.46 -6.31 37.20
CA ASP A 229 13.49 -5.27 37.36
C ASP A 229 14.81 -5.67 36.68
N GLY A 230 15.21 -6.95 36.75
CA GLY A 230 16.42 -7.48 36.11
C GLY A 230 16.37 -7.47 34.58
N TYR A 231 15.20 -7.79 34.00
CA TYR A 231 14.97 -7.69 32.55
C TYR A 231 15.18 -6.25 32.03
N LEU A 232 14.72 -5.23 32.77
CA LEU A 232 14.90 -3.83 32.37
C LEU A 232 16.38 -3.41 32.37
N VAL A 233 17.15 -3.86 33.36
CA VAL A 233 18.61 -3.61 33.42
C VAL A 233 19.34 -4.33 32.26
N LEU A 234 18.98 -5.58 31.98
CA LEU A 234 19.53 -6.33 30.84
C LEU A 234 19.21 -5.64 29.50
N GLN A 235 17.97 -5.17 29.33
CA GLN A 235 17.55 -4.42 28.14
C GLN A 235 18.33 -3.11 28.00
N GLN A 236 18.53 -2.36 29.10
CA GLN A 236 19.30 -1.12 29.10
C GLN A 236 20.78 -1.34 28.71
N ALA A 237 21.44 -2.34 29.30
CA ALA A 237 22.83 -2.67 28.96
C ALA A 237 22.98 -3.03 27.47
N ALA A 238 22.09 -3.89 26.95
CA ALA A 238 22.08 -4.25 25.53
C ALA A 238 21.84 -3.05 24.60
N ARG A 239 21.05 -2.04 25.01
CA ARG A 239 20.90 -0.78 24.27
C ARG A 239 22.17 0.07 24.29
N GLN A 240 22.88 0.14 25.42
CA GLN A 240 24.14 0.88 25.52
C GLN A 240 25.25 0.24 24.67
N ASP A 241 25.43 -1.08 24.74
CA ASP A 241 26.37 -1.82 23.89
C ASP A 241 26.06 -1.66 22.39
N GLN A 242 24.77 -1.66 22.03
CA GLN A 242 24.33 -1.41 20.65
C GLN A 242 24.62 0.03 20.19
N ALA A 243 24.37 1.03 21.05
CA ALA A 243 24.69 2.44 20.77
C ALA A 243 26.20 2.64 20.58
N LYS A 244 27.01 2.10 21.49
CA LYS A 244 28.49 2.10 21.44
C LYS A 244 29.05 1.42 20.18
N SER A 245 28.46 0.28 19.80
CA SER A 245 28.83 -0.43 18.57
C SER A 245 28.51 0.41 17.32
N ALA A 246 27.34 1.06 17.31
CA ALA A 246 26.95 1.97 16.23
C ALA A 246 27.84 3.24 16.17
N SER A 247 28.16 3.86 17.32
CA SER A 247 29.11 4.98 17.43
C SER A 247 30.48 4.60 16.85
N THR A 248 30.98 3.41 17.19
CA THR A 248 32.27 2.89 16.72
C THR A 248 32.29 2.67 15.21
N TRP A 249 31.22 2.09 14.65
CA TRP A 249 31.07 1.89 13.21
C TRP A 249 30.93 3.23 12.45
N LEU A 250 30.11 4.15 12.97
CA LEU A 250 29.91 5.49 12.39
C LEU A 250 31.22 6.29 12.34
N LEU A 251 32.04 6.25 13.40
CA LEU A 251 33.35 6.91 13.43
C LEU A 251 34.26 6.43 12.28
N GLY A 252 34.32 5.11 12.08
CA GLY A 252 35.11 4.51 11.00
C GLY A 252 34.64 4.86 9.59
N GLU A 253 33.35 5.13 9.35
CA GLU A 253 32.88 5.63 8.05
C GLU A 253 33.00 7.16 7.94
N ILE A 254 32.89 7.91 9.04
CA ILE A 254 33.13 9.36 9.10
C ILE A 254 34.57 9.70 8.67
N ASP A 255 35.57 8.94 9.09
CA ASP A 255 36.97 9.19 8.68
C ASP A 255 37.25 8.83 7.21
N LYS A 256 36.55 7.84 6.66
CA LYS A 256 36.54 7.59 5.19
C LYS A 256 35.85 8.75 4.46
N LEU A 257 34.71 9.24 4.96
CA LEU A 257 33.98 10.36 4.36
C LEU A 257 34.77 11.67 4.43
N ARG A 258 35.47 11.96 5.52
CA ARG A 258 36.43 13.08 5.62
C ARG A 258 37.50 13.00 4.53
N THR A 259 38.06 11.82 4.30
CA THR A 259 39.06 11.58 3.25
C THR A 259 38.46 11.77 1.84
N LYS A 260 37.26 11.25 1.58
CA LYS A 260 36.52 11.43 0.31
C LYS A 260 36.17 12.90 0.05
N VAL A 261 35.77 13.66 1.07
CA VAL A 261 35.49 15.10 0.98
C VAL A 261 36.78 15.86 0.66
N ALA A 262 37.89 15.58 1.34
CA ALA A 262 39.16 16.25 1.07
C ALA A 262 39.68 15.99 -0.36
N ASP A 263 39.54 14.77 -0.87
CA ASP A 263 39.85 14.41 -2.27
C ASP A 263 38.91 15.14 -3.25
N ALA A 264 37.58 15.06 -3.06
CA ALA A 264 36.61 15.73 -3.92
C ALA A 264 36.81 17.27 -3.96
N ASP A 265 37.07 17.89 -2.81
CA ASP A 265 37.37 19.32 -2.69
C ASP A 265 38.70 19.66 -3.38
N SER A 266 39.73 18.82 -3.24
CA SER A 266 41.00 18.99 -3.96
C SER A 266 40.82 18.89 -5.47
N ARG A 267 39.96 17.99 -5.98
CA ARG A 267 39.63 17.89 -7.41
C ARG A 267 38.91 19.14 -7.92
N VAL A 268 38.01 19.73 -7.12
CA VAL A 268 37.31 20.98 -7.46
C VAL A 268 38.31 22.12 -7.64
N GLU A 269 39.22 22.34 -6.68
CA GLU A 269 40.20 23.44 -6.79
C GLU A 269 41.29 23.17 -7.83
N GLU A 270 41.71 21.92 -8.02
CA GLU A 270 42.63 21.55 -9.10
C GLU A 270 41.99 21.77 -10.49
N PHE A 271 40.71 21.41 -10.65
CA PHE A 271 39.99 21.69 -11.90
C PHE A 271 39.76 23.20 -12.11
N ARG A 272 39.40 23.94 -11.04
CA ARG A 272 39.19 25.40 -11.10
C ARG A 272 40.47 26.13 -11.50
N SER A 273 41.62 25.74 -10.95
CA SER A 273 42.93 26.32 -11.32
C SER A 273 43.37 25.94 -12.73
N LYS A 274 43.20 24.68 -13.16
CA LYS A 274 43.52 24.24 -14.53
C LYS A 274 42.63 24.88 -15.61
N SER A 275 41.34 25.02 -15.35
CA SER A 275 40.36 25.49 -16.35
C SER A 275 40.43 26.99 -16.65
N SER A 276 41.15 27.79 -15.85
CA SER A 276 41.27 29.24 -16.03
C SER A 276 39.92 29.96 -16.15
N LEU A 277 38.89 29.44 -15.48
CA LEU A 277 37.54 30.01 -15.43
C LEU A 277 37.52 31.23 -14.51
N PHE A 278 38.08 32.34 -15.00
CA PHE A 278 38.05 33.63 -14.30
C PHE A 278 36.63 34.18 -14.25
N VAL A 279 35.99 33.98 -13.11
CA VAL A 279 34.68 34.50 -12.75
C VAL A 279 34.82 36.00 -12.41
N GLY A 280 34.07 36.86 -13.11
CA GLY A 280 34.02 38.30 -12.82
C GLY A 280 33.18 38.63 -11.59
N THR A 281 33.22 39.89 -11.14
CA THR A 281 32.61 40.41 -9.90
C THR A 281 31.14 40.02 -9.69
N ASN A 282 30.38 39.79 -10.76
CA ASN A 282 28.95 39.47 -10.74
C ASN A 282 28.64 37.97 -10.98
N ASN A 283 29.61 37.08 -10.72
CA ASN A 283 29.52 35.63 -10.95
C ASN A 283 29.29 35.21 -12.42
N ILE A 284 29.69 36.06 -13.38
CA ILE A 284 29.57 35.86 -14.83
C ILE A 284 30.97 35.60 -15.41
N PRO A 285 31.16 34.63 -16.33
CA PRO A 285 32.44 34.44 -17.02
C PRO A 285 32.83 35.64 -17.88
N LEU A 286 34.11 36.04 -17.84
CA LEU A 286 34.62 37.20 -18.59
C LEU A 286 34.31 37.16 -20.10
N SER A 287 34.30 35.96 -20.70
CA SER A 287 33.95 35.78 -22.12
C SER A 287 32.52 36.26 -22.44
N ASN A 288 31.55 36.07 -21.54
CA ASN A 288 30.17 36.49 -21.77
C ASN A 288 30.04 38.01 -21.71
N GLN A 289 30.80 38.66 -20.83
CA GLN A 289 30.86 40.13 -20.74
C GLN A 289 31.47 40.73 -22.02
N GLN A 290 32.55 40.14 -22.54
CA GLN A 290 33.17 40.54 -23.81
C GLN A 290 32.22 40.36 -25.01
N MET A 291 31.43 39.27 -25.04
CA MET A 291 30.42 39.07 -26.09
C MET A 291 29.29 40.10 -26.06
N GLY A 292 28.88 40.57 -24.87
CA GLY A 292 27.90 41.65 -24.73
C GLY A 292 28.40 42.98 -25.30
N GLU A 293 29.65 43.33 -25.01
CA GLU A 293 30.32 44.51 -25.56
C GLU A 293 30.46 44.42 -27.08
N LEU A 294 31.00 43.30 -27.60
CA LEU A 294 31.13 43.06 -29.04
C LEU A 294 29.78 43.12 -29.78
N ASN A 295 28.71 42.56 -29.21
CA ASN A 295 27.37 42.63 -29.80
C ASN A 295 26.83 44.07 -29.82
N THR A 296 27.13 44.88 -28.81
CA THR A 296 26.75 46.29 -28.75
C THR A 296 27.48 47.10 -29.82
N GLN A 297 28.80 46.92 -29.94
CA GLN A 297 29.62 47.54 -30.99
C GLN A 297 29.18 47.10 -32.40
N LEU A 298 28.85 45.82 -32.58
CA LEU A 298 28.35 45.26 -33.84
C LEU A 298 27.00 45.86 -34.25
N ASN A 299 26.08 46.06 -33.31
CA ASN A 299 24.80 46.71 -33.60
C ASN A 299 24.97 48.19 -33.94
N ASN A 300 25.88 48.91 -33.26
CA ASN A 300 26.24 50.29 -33.62
C ASN A 300 26.86 50.37 -35.03
N ALA A 301 27.75 49.44 -35.38
CA ALA A 301 28.35 49.36 -36.72
C ALA A 301 27.31 49.03 -37.82
N ARG A 302 26.35 48.13 -37.53
CA ARG A 302 25.23 47.82 -38.43
C ARG A 302 24.30 49.01 -38.63
N ALA A 303 24.01 49.78 -37.58
CA ALA A 303 23.20 51.00 -37.68
C ALA A 303 23.89 52.05 -38.57
N LEU A 304 25.18 52.32 -38.35
CA LEU A 304 25.97 53.23 -39.19
C LEU A 304 26.03 52.79 -40.66
N LYS A 305 26.17 51.48 -40.93
CA LYS A 305 26.10 50.94 -42.29
C LYS A 305 24.73 51.21 -42.93
N ALA A 306 23.65 50.83 -42.26
CA ALA A 306 22.29 50.97 -42.79
C ALA A 306 21.90 52.43 -43.05
N ASP A 307 22.33 53.34 -42.18
CA ASP A 307 22.16 54.79 -42.33
C ASP A 307 22.86 55.31 -43.60
N ALA A 308 24.15 55.02 -43.75
CA ALA A 308 24.95 55.44 -44.91
C ALA A 308 24.41 54.82 -46.23
N GLU A 309 24.07 53.52 -46.24
CA GLU A 309 23.49 52.86 -47.42
C GLU A 309 22.13 53.44 -47.81
N THR A 310 21.29 53.80 -46.83
CA THR A 310 19.96 54.39 -47.09
C THR A 310 20.08 55.79 -47.68
N LYS A 311 20.96 56.63 -47.10
CA LYS A 311 21.25 57.98 -47.59
C LYS A 311 21.88 57.97 -48.98
N ALA A 312 22.88 57.10 -49.21
CA ALA A 312 23.50 56.94 -50.53
C ALA A 312 22.48 56.52 -51.61
N ARG A 313 21.58 55.59 -51.27
CA ARG A 313 20.51 55.09 -52.14
C ARG A 313 19.48 56.16 -52.46
N LEU A 314 18.97 56.88 -51.45
CA LEU A 314 17.98 57.95 -51.63
C LEU A 314 18.52 59.07 -52.54
N ILE A 315 19.78 59.48 -52.36
CA ILE A 315 20.42 60.47 -53.24
C ILE A 315 20.55 59.93 -54.67
N ARG A 316 20.97 58.66 -54.84
CA ARG A 316 21.10 58.02 -56.15
C ARG A 316 19.75 57.93 -56.89
N GLU A 317 18.67 57.62 -56.18
CA GLU A 317 17.31 57.56 -56.75
C GLU A 317 16.81 58.95 -57.18
N MET A 318 17.02 59.99 -56.36
CA MET A 318 16.69 61.37 -56.74
C MET A 318 17.47 61.83 -57.98
N LEU A 319 18.77 61.50 -58.06
CA LEU A 319 19.62 61.81 -59.21
C LEU A 319 19.16 61.11 -60.50
N GLN A 320 18.63 59.89 -60.41
CA GLN A 320 18.09 59.15 -61.55
C GLN A 320 16.67 59.60 -61.94
N GLY A 321 15.82 59.93 -60.97
CA GLY A 321 14.43 60.32 -61.19
C GLY A 321 14.23 61.76 -61.69
N GLY A 322 15.29 62.57 -61.79
CA GLY A 322 15.24 63.95 -62.30
C GLY A 322 14.42 64.93 -61.45
N LYS A 323 14.02 64.54 -60.24
CA LYS A 323 13.21 65.34 -59.32
C LYS A 323 14.06 66.42 -58.64
N PRO A 324 13.44 67.53 -58.17
CA PRO A 324 14.13 68.51 -57.34
C PRO A 324 14.80 67.86 -56.11
N ILE A 325 16.09 68.14 -55.93
CA ILE A 325 16.82 67.75 -54.72
C ILE A 325 16.31 68.62 -53.57
N GLU A 326 15.50 68.03 -52.69
CA GLU A 326 14.81 68.68 -51.57
C GLU A 326 14.83 67.84 -50.26
N ALA A 327 15.47 66.67 -50.26
CA ALA A 327 15.58 65.83 -49.06
C ALA A 327 16.45 66.49 -47.98
N SER A 328 15.90 66.67 -46.77
CA SER A 328 16.53 67.41 -45.66
C SER A 328 17.94 66.94 -45.30
N GLU A 329 18.25 65.65 -45.45
CA GLU A 329 19.55 65.09 -45.09
C GLU A 329 20.68 65.53 -46.03
N VAL A 330 20.35 65.94 -47.26
CA VAL A 330 21.32 66.46 -48.24
C VAL A 330 21.67 67.93 -47.95
N LEU A 331 20.76 68.65 -47.28
CA LEU A 331 20.96 70.05 -46.84
C LEU A 331 21.98 70.19 -45.70
N ASN A 332 22.45 69.08 -45.12
CA ASN A 332 23.58 69.06 -44.19
C ASN A 332 24.90 69.46 -44.85
N SER A 333 25.01 69.37 -46.18
CA SER A 333 26.15 69.94 -46.92
C SER A 333 25.95 71.45 -47.09
N GLU A 334 26.78 72.24 -46.41
CA GLU A 334 26.81 73.72 -46.48
C GLU A 334 26.83 74.24 -47.93
N LEU A 335 27.56 73.56 -48.83
CA LEU A 335 27.62 73.93 -50.25
C LEU A 335 26.29 73.64 -50.97
N ILE A 336 25.67 72.48 -50.73
CA ILE A 336 24.38 72.15 -51.34
C ILE A 336 23.29 73.08 -50.81
N ARG A 337 23.32 73.43 -49.51
CA ARG A 337 22.37 74.39 -48.94
C ARG A 337 22.48 75.77 -49.61
N ARG A 338 23.70 76.31 -49.75
CA ARG A 338 23.95 77.59 -50.47
C ARG A 338 23.50 77.55 -51.93
N LEU A 339 23.80 76.47 -52.66
CA LEU A 339 23.36 76.30 -54.05
C LEU A 339 21.83 76.18 -54.15
N ALA A 340 21.17 75.54 -53.19
CA ALA A 340 19.71 75.44 -53.12
C ALA A 340 19.05 76.78 -52.76
N GLU A 341 19.64 77.55 -51.83
CA GLU A 341 19.24 78.92 -51.48
C GLU A 341 19.34 79.85 -52.71
N GLN A 342 20.47 79.82 -53.44
CA GLN A 342 20.67 80.57 -54.69
C GLN A 342 19.71 80.14 -55.81
N ARG A 343 19.44 78.84 -55.94
CA ARG A 343 18.41 78.34 -56.87
C ARG A 343 17.01 78.83 -56.49
N GLY A 344 16.73 78.94 -55.19
CA GLY A 344 15.47 79.48 -54.66
C GLY A 344 15.27 80.95 -55.04
N THR A 345 16.28 81.80 -54.83
CA THR A 345 16.18 83.23 -55.18
C THR A 345 16.05 83.46 -56.69
N LEU A 346 16.80 82.74 -57.53
CA LEU A 346 16.64 82.84 -58.99
C LEU A 346 15.28 82.30 -59.47
N ARG A 347 14.73 81.23 -58.85
CA ARG A 347 13.37 80.75 -59.17
C ARG A 347 12.29 81.75 -58.77
N ALA A 348 12.46 82.47 -57.66
CA ALA A 348 11.55 83.56 -57.26
C ALA A 348 11.60 84.73 -58.28
N GLN A 349 12.80 85.17 -58.67
CA GLN A 349 12.97 86.22 -59.70
C GLN A 349 12.41 85.78 -61.06
N LEU A 350 12.57 84.50 -61.44
CA LEU A 350 11.97 83.95 -62.65
C LEU A 350 10.44 83.99 -62.60
N ALA A 351 9.84 83.65 -61.44
CA ALA A 351 8.38 83.70 -61.26
C ALA A 351 7.86 85.15 -61.38
N GLU A 352 8.48 86.10 -60.67
CA GLU A 352 8.17 87.53 -60.74
C GLU A 352 8.26 88.07 -62.18
N GLN A 353 9.37 87.81 -62.88
CA GLN A 353 9.55 88.25 -64.26
C GLN A 353 8.61 87.54 -65.24
N SER A 354 8.26 86.26 -65.03
CA SER A 354 7.31 85.54 -65.89
C SER A 354 5.89 86.11 -65.85
N SER A 355 5.52 86.86 -64.80
CA SER A 355 4.25 87.58 -64.72
C SER A 355 4.18 88.80 -65.66
N THR A 356 5.29 89.23 -66.26
CA THR A 356 5.36 90.44 -67.11
C THR A 356 6.10 90.22 -68.44
N LEU A 357 6.93 89.18 -68.56
CA LEU A 357 7.77 88.90 -69.71
C LEU A 357 7.48 87.50 -70.29
N LEU A 358 7.19 87.46 -71.58
CA LEU A 358 6.97 86.22 -72.35
C LEU A 358 8.21 85.32 -72.34
N ASP A 359 7.99 83.99 -72.39
CA ASP A 359 9.02 82.94 -72.30
C ASP A 359 10.25 83.10 -73.21
N ASN A 360 10.09 83.79 -74.34
CA ASN A 360 11.14 84.00 -75.32
C ASN A 360 12.06 85.21 -75.04
N HIS A 361 11.75 86.04 -74.04
CA HIS A 361 12.49 87.25 -73.69
C HIS A 361 13.93 86.94 -73.20
N PRO A 362 14.95 87.75 -73.55
CA PRO A 362 16.35 87.47 -73.19
C PRO A 362 16.59 87.23 -71.70
N ARG A 363 16.00 88.03 -70.79
CA ARG A 363 16.14 87.83 -69.34
C ARG A 363 15.53 86.52 -68.83
N ILE A 364 14.42 86.07 -69.43
CA ILE A 364 13.80 84.78 -69.06
C ILE A 364 14.70 83.61 -69.51
N LYS A 365 15.35 83.72 -70.68
CA LYS A 365 16.33 82.74 -71.16
C LYS A 365 17.59 82.72 -70.29
N GLU A 366 18.08 83.89 -69.88
CA GLU A 366 19.22 84.04 -68.97
C GLU A 366 18.95 83.40 -67.60
N LEU A 367 17.84 83.74 -66.94
CA LEU A 367 17.45 83.15 -65.65
C LEU A 367 17.26 81.63 -65.75
N LYS A 368 16.60 81.13 -66.80
CA LYS A 368 16.45 79.69 -67.04
C LYS A 368 17.80 79.00 -67.25
N ALA A 369 18.76 79.63 -67.92
CA ALA A 369 20.12 79.10 -68.09
C ALA A 369 20.92 79.08 -66.78
N GLN A 370 20.83 80.14 -65.97
CA GLN A 370 21.47 80.19 -64.65
C GLN A 370 20.90 79.13 -63.69
N ILE A 371 19.57 78.95 -63.67
CA ILE A 371 18.92 77.90 -62.88
C ILE A 371 19.34 76.51 -63.38
N ALA A 372 19.43 76.29 -64.70
CA ALA A 372 19.88 75.02 -65.26
C ALA A 372 21.34 74.68 -64.91
N ASP A 373 22.23 75.68 -64.82
CA ASP A 373 23.60 75.47 -64.36
C ASP A 373 23.69 75.22 -62.85
N LEU A 374 22.94 75.94 -62.01
CA LEU A 374 22.82 75.61 -60.59
C LEU A 374 22.25 74.20 -60.36
N ASP A 375 21.22 73.81 -61.11
CA ASP A 375 20.69 72.44 -61.06
C ASP A 375 21.69 71.41 -61.62
N ARG A 376 22.68 71.80 -62.44
CA ARG A 376 23.83 70.94 -62.82
C ARG A 376 24.84 70.82 -61.68
N GLN A 377 25.29 71.94 -61.11
CA GLN A 377 26.22 71.98 -59.98
C GLN A 377 25.67 71.19 -58.77
N LEU A 378 24.39 71.36 -58.45
CA LEU A 378 23.70 70.59 -57.39
C LEU A 378 23.73 69.08 -57.63
N ARG A 379 23.57 68.61 -58.87
CA ARG A 379 23.68 67.18 -59.22
C ARG A 379 25.12 66.68 -59.14
N GLU A 380 26.10 67.49 -59.53
CA GLU A 380 27.53 67.15 -59.41
C GLU A 380 27.97 67.04 -57.94
N GLU A 381 27.53 67.95 -57.07
CA GLU A 381 27.80 67.89 -55.63
C GLU A 381 27.04 66.77 -54.92
N ALA A 382 25.75 66.58 -55.19
CA ALA A 382 25.01 65.43 -54.66
C ALA A 382 25.61 64.09 -55.13
N GLY A 383 26.13 64.04 -56.36
CA GLY A 383 26.89 62.90 -56.88
C GLY A 383 28.28 62.70 -56.23
N LYS A 384 28.87 63.72 -55.61
CA LYS A 384 30.06 63.57 -54.74
C LYS A 384 29.64 63.05 -53.35
N VAL A 385 28.60 63.61 -52.75
CA VAL A 385 28.07 63.20 -51.43
C VAL A 385 27.61 61.73 -51.45
N SER A 386 26.86 61.31 -52.47
CA SER A 386 26.45 59.91 -52.64
C SER A 386 27.64 58.94 -52.68
N ARG A 387 28.72 59.31 -53.38
CA ARG A 387 29.97 58.52 -53.42
C ARG A 387 30.75 58.53 -52.11
N SER A 388 30.66 59.59 -51.30
CA SER A 388 31.19 59.58 -49.93
C SER A 388 30.45 58.54 -49.09
N LEU A 389 29.11 58.63 -49.07
CA LEU A 389 28.25 57.74 -48.29
C LEU A 389 28.39 56.27 -48.72
N ASP A 390 28.60 55.98 -50.01
CA ASP A 390 28.96 54.63 -50.49
C ASP A 390 30.31 54.13 -49.92
N ASN A 391 31.29 55.01 -49.73
CA ASN A 391 32.57 54.66 -49.10
C ASN A 391 32.42 54.53 -47.58
N ASP A 392 31.64 55.40 -46.93
CA ASP A 392 31.34 55.33 -45.49
C ASP A 392 30.60 54.03 -45.16
N ALA A 393 29.64 53.63 -46.00
CA ALA A 393 28.95 52.33 -45.93
C ALA A 393 29.92 51.15 -46.07
N ARG A 394 30.90 51.20 -46.99
CA ARG A 394 31.94 50.17 -47.14
C ARG A 394 32.88 50.08 -45.94
N VAL A 395 33.24 51.21 -45.33
CA VAL A 395 34.05 51.25 -44.10
C VAL A 395 33.26 50.69 -42.91
N ALA A 396 31.96 51.00 -42.83
CA ALA A 396 31.07 50.42 -41.83
C ALA A 396 30.88 48.91 -42.04
N ASP A 397 30.75 48.42 -43.28
CA ASP A 397 30.67 47.00 -43.61
C ASP A 397 31.94 46.24 -43.21
N GLY A 398 33.12 46.78 -43.50
CA GLY A 398 34.39 46.22 -43.02
C GLY A 398 34.48 46.10 -41.50
N ARG A 399 33.94 47.09 -40.76
CA ARG A 399 33.80 47.02 -39.29
C ARG A 399 32.81 45.95 -38.86
N VAL A 400 31.66 45.82 -39.54
CA VAL A 400 30.66 44.76 -39.27
C VAL A 400 31.26 43.37 -39.48
N MET A 401 32.02 43.15 -40.56
CA MET A 401 32.72 41.88 -40.81
C MET A 401 33.77 41.58 -39.75
N ALA A 402 34.60 42.56 -39.36
CA ALA A 402 35.61 42.38 -38.32
C ALA A 402 34.98 42.05 -36.95
N LEU A 403 33.97 42.81 -36.52
CA LEU A 403 33.25 42.58 -35.25
C LEU A 403 32.49 41.26 -35.25
N GLN A 404 31.89 40.86 -36.38
CA GLN A 404 31.26 39.55 -36.53
C GLN A 404 32.28 38.41 -36.37
N ALA A 405 33.45 38.52 -37.03
CA ALA A 405 34.51 37.52 -36.89
C ALA A 405 35.06 37.43 -35.46
N SER A 406 35.24 38.57 -34.77
CA SER A 406 35.62 38.61 -33.35
C SER A 406 34.54 37.99 -32.45
N LEU A 407 33.25 38.24 -32.72
CA LEU A 407 32.14 37.64 -32.00
C LEU A 407 32.08 36.12 -32.21
N ASP A 408 32.30 35.63 -33.42
CA ASP A 408 32.31 34.18 -33.73
C ASP A 408 33.58 33.46 -33.24
N GLN A 409 34.67 34.18 -33.02
CA GLN A 409 35.84 33.68 -32.26
C GLN A 409 35.52 33.61 -30.77
N SER A 410 34.99 34.69 -30.18
CA SER A 410 34.61 34.76 -28.77
C SER A 410 33.53 33.72 -28.41
N LYS A 411 32.55 33.49 -29.30
CA LYS A 411 31.54 32.43 -29.17
C LYS A 411 32.13 31.02 -29.13
N ARG A 412 33.18 30.75 -29.90
CA ARG A 412 33.89 29.46 -29.86
C ARG A 412 34.66 29.29 -28.55
N GLN A 413 35.30 30.34 -28.06
CA GLN A 413 35.96 30.35 -26.74
C GLN A 413 34.95 30.18 -25.58
N ALA A 414 33.83 30.90 -25.60
CA ALA A 414 32.76 30.75 -24.62
C ALA A 414 32.21 29.32 -24.60
N SER A 415 32.13 28.66 -25.76
CA SER A 415 31.64 27.28 -25.88
C SER A 415 32.60 26.25 -25.24
N SER A 416 33.92 26.44 -25.33
CA SER A 416 34.90 25.58 -24.66
C SER A 416 35.00 25.86 -23.16
N SER A 417 34.86 27.11 -22.72
CA SER A 417 34.74 27.44 -21.29
C SER A 417 33.43 26.94 -20.68
N ASN A 418 32.32 26.90 -21.44
CA ASN A 418 31.04 26.40 -20.94
C ASN A 418 31.05 24.88 -20.68
N SER A 419 31.76 24.08 -21.49
CA SER A 419 31.91 22.64 -21.20
C SER A 419 32.77 22.38 -19.97
N GLN A 420 33.77 23.23 -19.71
CA GLN A 420 34.56 23.22 -18.48
C GLN A 420 33.72 23.63 -17.27
N ASP A 421 32.89 24.67 -17.37
CA ASP A 421 31.98 25.10 -16.29
C ASP A 421 30.97 23.99 -15.92
N VAL A 422 30.43 23.26 -16.91
CA VAL A 422 29.57 22.09 -16.66
C VAL A 422 30.31 20.96 -15.93
N GLN A 423 31.60 20.75 -16.23
CA GLN A 423 32.45 19.78 -15.51
C GLN A 423 32.76 20.23 -14.07
N LEU A 424 33.10 21.51 -13.87
CA LEU A 424 33.31 22.11 -12.54
C LEU A 424 32.05 21.98 -11.68
N ARG A 425 30.87 22.34 -12.20
CA ARG A 425 29.57 22.13 -11.53
C ARG A 425 29.19 20.65 -11.35
N GLY A 426 29.84 19.74 -12.06
CA GLY A 426 29.78 18.30 -11.79
C GLY A 426 30.52 17.97 -10.49
N LEU A 427 31.81 18.31 -10.44
CA LEU A 427 32.68 18.10 -9.28
C LEU A 427 32.18 18.82 -8.02
N GLU A 428 31.70 20.06 -8.14
CA GLU A 428 31.14 20.83 -7.01
C GLU A 428 29.88 20.19 -6.42
N ARG A 429 29.05 19.53 -7.26
CA ARG A 429 27.90 18.75 -6.79
C ARG A 429 28.30 17.43 -6.15
N GLU A 430 29.32 16.75 -6.67
CA GLU A 430 29.90 15.55 -6.04
C GLU A 430 30.48 15.89 -4.66
N ALA A 431 31.32 16.91 -4.58
CA ALA A 431 31.90 17.44 -3.35
C ALA A 431 30.81 17.85 -2.33
N LYS A 432 29.78 18.60 -2.77
CA LYS A 432 28.64 18.91 -1.90
C LYS A 432 27.91 17.66 -1.40
N ALA A 433 27.64 16.67 -2.26
CA ALA A 433 26.98 15.43 -1.84
C ALA A 433 27.80 14.66 -0.79
N GLN A 434 29.14 14.62 -0.91
CA GLN A 434 30.01 14.01 0.12
C GLN A 434 30.00 14.81 1.43
N ARG A 435 29.99 16.16 1.38
CA ARG A 435 29.90 17.03 2.57
C ARG A 435 28.56 16.87 3.30
N ASP A 436 27.45 16.89 2.56
CA ASP A 436 26.10 16.73 3.11
C ASP A 436 25.93 15.33 3.75
N LEU A 437 26.51 14.29 3.14
CA LEU A 437 26.55 12.94 3.68
C LEU A 437 27.41 12.84 4.96
N LEU A 438 28.58 13.50 4.99
CA LEU A 438 29.44 13.59 6.17
C LEU A 438 28.72 14.32 7.33
N GLU A 439 28.01 15.41 7.05
CA GLU A 439 27.22 16.12 8.06
C GLU A 439 26.10 15.24 8.64
N ALA A 440 25.35 14.53 7.78
CA ALA A 440 24.31 13.59 8.22
C ALA A 440 24.87 12.45 9.09
N TYR A 441 26.08 11.95 8.78
CA TYR A 441 26.75 10.91 9.58
C TYR A 441 27.28 11.47 10.91
N LEU A 442 27.84 12.68 10.92
CA LEU A 442 28.23 13.39 12.15
C LEU A 442 27.03 13.66 13.07
N ALA A 443 25.86 13.98 12.51
CA ALA A 443 24.61 14.12 13.26
C ALA A 443 24.17 12.78 13.89
N LYS A 444 24.14 11.69 13.11
CA LYS A 444 23.86 10.33 13.63
C LYS A 444 24.85 9.91 14.72
N TYR A 445 26.14 10.21 14.57
CA TYR A 445 27.17 9.90 15.58
C TYR A 445 26.97 10.68 16.88
N ARG A 446 26.63 11.98 16.80
CA ARG A 446 26.25 12.78 17.98
C ARG A 446 25.04 12.19 18.72
N GLU A 447 24.01 11.73 17.99
CA GLU A 447 22.86 11.10 18.65
C GLU A 447 23.19 9.72 19.26
N ALA A 448 24.01 8.90 18.60
CA ALA A 448 24.46 7.61 19.12
C ALA A 448 25.30 7.77 20.41
N THR A 449 26.30 8.66 20.40
CA THR A 449 27.13 8.97 21.59
C THR A 449 26.35 9.65 22.71
N ALA A 450 25.32 10.45 22.42
CA ALA A 450 24.40 10.96 23.45
C ALA A 450 23.66 9.80 24.13
N ARG A 451 23.17 8.81 23.37
CA ARG A 451 22.45 7.64 23.90
C ARG A 451 23.35 6.67 24.68
N GLU A 452 24.63 6.58 24.33
CA GLU A 452 25.62 5.78 25.08
C GLU A 452 25.80 6.29 26.53
N ASN A 453 25.87 7.62 26.70
CA ASN A 453 26.19 8.25 27.99
C ASN A 453 24.97 8.53 28.91
N ILE A 454 23.73 8.34 28.45
CA ILE A 454 22.54 8.63 29.25
C ILE A 454 22.06 7.37 29.98
N GLU A 455 22.53 7.17 31.21
CA GLU A 455 22.06 6.12 32.14
C GLU A 455 20.57 6.26 32.51
N ALA A 456 19.97 7.42 32.25
CA ALA A 456 18.57 7.74 32.56
C ALA A 456 17.63 7.66 31.33
N ALA A 457 18.03 6.97 30.26
CA ALA A 457 17.17 6.79 29.09
C ALA A 457 15.95 5.95 29.49
N PRO A 458 14.71 6.39 29.21
CA PRO A 458 13.52 5.66 29.64
C PRO A 458 13.50 4.29 28.98
N THR A 459 13.48 3.23 29.79
CA THR A 459 13.51 1.85 29.32
C THR A 459 12.31 1.56 28.42
N ASP A 460 12.55 0.86 27.31
CA ASP A 460 11.49 0.47 26.38
C ASP A 460 10.42 -0.40 27.08
N GLY A 461 10.82 -1.18 28.09
CA GLY A 461 9.89 -1.80 29.04
C GLY A 461 9.49 -0.87 30.19
N ARG A 462 8.21 -0.88 30.60
CA ARG A 462 7.77 -0.36 31.91
C ARG A 462 6.83 -1.33 32.63
N ILE A 463 7.02 -1.46 33.94
CA ILE A 463 6.18 -2.32 34.78
C ILE A 463 4.80 -1.65 34.95
N ILE A 464 3.74 -2.31 34.46
CA ILE A 464 2.34 -1.88 34.62
C ILE A 464 1.83 -2.29 36.00
N SER A 465 2.16 -3.51 36.42
CA SER A 465 1.82 -4.06 37.72
C SER A 465 3.01 -4.80 38.27
N ARG A 466 3.48 -4.37 39.45
CA ARG A 466 4.38 -5.16 40.28
C ARG A 466 3.64 -6.38 40.84
N ALA A 467 4.36 -7.45 41.13
CA ALA A 467 3.77 -8.66 41.67
C ALA A 467 3.35 -8.46 43.14
N SER A 468 2.12 -8.85 43.44
CA SER A 468 1.53 -8.84 44.78
C SER A 468 1.64 -10.21 45.46
N VAL A 469 1.61 -10.20 46.79
CA VAL A 469 1.58 -11.42 47.62
C VAL A 469 0.25 -12.14 47.39
N SER A 470 0.33 -13.43 47.06
CA SER A 470 -0.84 -14.21 46.63
C SER A 470 -1.51 -14.89 47.81
N ASN A 471 -2.74 -14.47 48.14
CA ASN A 471 -3.47 -14.95 49.32
C ASN A 471 -4.22 -16.28 49.10
N THR A 472 -4.13 -16.90 47.92
CA THR A 472 -4.79 -18.17 47.60
C THR A 472 -3.80 -19.16 46.96
N PRO A 473 -3.85 -20.46 47.34
CA PRO A 473 -2.99 -21.47 46.73
C PRO A 473 -3.46 -21.80 45.31
N ALA A 474 -2.56 -21.68 44.33
CA ALA A 474 -2.83 -21.96 42.92
C ALA A 474 -2.87 -23.46 42.61
N TYR A 475 -2.12 -24.25 43.39
CA TYR A 475 -2.04 -25.72 43.30
C TYR A 475 -1.93 -26.33 44.71
N PRO A 476 -2.56 -27.49 45.00
CA PRO A 476 -3.46 -28.26 44.12
C PRO A 476 -4.90 -27.71 44.11
N LYS A 477 -5.55 -27.75 42.94
CA LYS A 477 -6.97 -27.36 42.77
C LYS A 477 -7.89 -28.43 43.37
N LYS A 478 -8.14 -28.34 44.67
CA LYS A 478 -8.74 -29.43 45.47
C LYS A 478 -10.05 -30.01 44.90
N LEU A 479 -11.00 -29.15 44.56
CA LEU A 479 -12.34 -29.56 44.13
C LEU A 479 -12.33 -30.25 42.73
N PRO A 480 -11.74 -29.67 41.67
CA PRO A 480 -11.64 -30.36 40.37
C PRO A 480 -10.91 -31.71 40.42
N ILE A 481 -9.82 -31.83 41.19
CA ILE A 481 -9.02 -33.07 41.23
C ILE A 481 -9.82 -34.23 41.83
N VAL A 482 -10.48 -34.00 42.98
CA VAL A 482 -11.34 -35.01 43.62
C VAL A 482 -12.54 -35.33 42.73
N LEU A 483 -13.17 -34.33 42.10
CA LEU A 483 -14.32 -34.54 41.21
C LEU A 483 -13.96 -35.39 39.97
N ILE A 484 -12.84 -35.11 39.31
CA ILE A 484 -12.39 -35.85 38.12
C ILE A 484 -12.00 -37.28 38.49
N ALA A 485 -11.22 -37.49 39.56
CA ALA A 485 -10.81 -38.83 40.00
C ALA A 485 -12.01 -39.72 40.35
N THR A 486 -13.04 -39.14 40.98
CA THR A 486 -14.22 -39.89 41.44
C THR A 486 -15.23 -40.13 40.33
N LEU A 487 -15.43 -39.16 39.42
CA LEU A 487 -16.23 -39.35 38.22
C LEU A 487 -15.60 -40.37 37.26
N ALA A 488 -14.28 -40.33 37.06
CA ALA A 488 -13.57 -41.32 36.25
C ALA A 488 -13.72 -42.74 36.84
N THR A 489 -13.59 -42.88 38.16
CA THR A 489 -13.81 -44.15 38.86
C THR A 489 -15.27 -44.63 38.75
N LEU A 490 -16.24 -43.72 38.78
CA LEU A 490 -17.67 -44.02 38.64
C LEU A 490 -17.99 -44.54 37.23
N LEU A 491 -17.46 -43.87 36.20
CA LEU A 491 -17.63 -44.28 34.81
C LEU A 491 -16.93 -45.61 34.53
N LEU A 492 -15.69 -45.80 35.01
CA LEU A 492 -14.93 -47.03 34.78
C LEU A 492 -15.56 -48.25 35.47
N SER A 493 -15.97 -48.12 36.74
CA SER A 493 -16.65 -49.20 37.48
C SER A 493 -18.02 -49.54 36.88
N SER A 494 -18.79 -48.53 36.45
CA SER A 494 -20.07 -48.75 35.76
C SER A 494 -19.87 -49.43 34.40
N GLY A 495 -18.88 -49.01 33.63
CA GLY A 495 -18.54 -49.60 32.32
C GLY A 495 -18.14 -51.07 32.43
N ILE A 496 -17.22 -51.40 33.35
CA ILE A 496 -16.80 -52.79 33.63
C ILE A 496 -18.02 -53.67 33.98
N ILE A 497 -18.96 -53.15 34.77
CA ILE A 497 -20.18 -53.88 35.15
C ILE A 497 -21.15 -54.07 33.99
N ILE A 498 -21.29 -53.07 33.11
CA ILE A 498 -22.13 -53.14 31.90
C ILE A 498 -21.55 -54.16 30.91
N THR A 499 -20.26 -54.05 30.57
CA THR A 499 -19.57 -55.02 29.71
C THR A 499 -19.64 -56.44 30.29
N GLY A 500 -19.43 -56.57 31.61
CA GLY A 500 -19.52 -57.84 32.32
C GLY A 500 -20.92 -58.43 32.46
N GLU A 501 -21.99 -57.69 32.13
CA GLU A 501 -23.36 -58.23 32.02
C GLU A 501 -23.73 -58.53 30.56
N LEU A 502 -23.33 -57.68 29.60
CA LEU A 502 -23.50 -57.95 28.17
C LEU A 502 -22.84 -59.27 27.75
N LEU A 503 -21.61 -59.52 28.22
CA LEU A 503 -20.90 -60.79 28.01
C LEU A 503 -21.58 -62.02 28.65
N ARG A 504 -22.52 -61.83 29.58
CA ARG A 504 -23.33 -62.92 30.18
C ARG A 504 -24.62 -63.19 29.41
N ILE A 505 -25.14 -62.19 28.70
CA ILE A 505 -26.36 -62.30 27.89
C ILE A 505 -26.07 -63.07 26.59
N SER A 506 -24.84 -62.99 26.06
CA SER A 506 -24.43 -63.64 24.80
C SER A 506 -23.96 -65.10 24.93
N ALA A 507 -24.24 -65.81 26.03
CA ALA A 507 -23.76 -67.17 26.27
C ALA A 507 -24.89 -68.23 26.20
N PRO A 508 -25.01 -69.02 25.11
CA PRO A 508 -26.03 -70.06 25.00
C PRO A 508 -25.72 -71.28 25.88
N GLY A 509 -26.71 -71.72 26.66
CA GLY A 509 -26.61 -72.88 27.56
C GLY A 509 -26.93 -74.21 26.88
N ALA A 510 -26.28 -75.29 27.34
CA ALA A 510 -26.46 -76.64 26.80
C ALA A 510 -27.75 -77.33 27.29
N VAL A 511 -28.32 -78.20 26.45
CA VAL A 511 -29.33 -79.20 26.79
C VAL A 511 -28.83 -80.56 26.30
N GLY A 512 -29.05 -81.65 27.03
CA GLY A 512 -28.49 -82.95 26.65
C GLY A 512 -29.25 -84.18 27.16
N ARG A 513 -29.03 -85.28 26.41
CA ARG A 513 -29.38 -86.69 26.68
C ARG A 513 -30.86 -87.08 26.81
N ALA A 514 -31.26 -87.97 25.91
CA ALA A 514 -31.91 -89.23 26.27
C ALA A 514 -31.29 -90.39 25.43
N PHE A 515 -31.52 -91.63 25.87
CA PHE A 515 -30.91 -92.89 25.39
C PHE A 515 -31.57 -93.38 24.06
N ALA A 516 -31.07 -94.37 23.30
CA ALA A 516 -30.70 -95.74 23.69
C ALA A 516 -29.71 -96.45 22.70
N PRO A 517 -29.16 -97.64 23.03
CA PRO A 517 -27.97 -98.20 22.38
C PRO A 517 -28.18 -99.38 21.43
N ALA A 518 -27.19 -99.63 20.57
CA ALA A 518 -26.91 -100.91 19.90
C ALA A 518 -25.39 -101.17 19.92
N ALA A 519 -24.95 -102.42 19.69
CA ALA A 519 -23.59 -102.89 20.02
C ALA A 519 -22.73 -103.30 18.79
N ALA A 520 -21.47 -103.64 19.07
CA ALA A 520 -20.49 -104.34 18.20
C ALA A 520 -19.84 -103.46 17.07
N VAL A 521 -18.59 -103.70 16.61
CA VAL A 521 -17.48 -104.57 17.07
C VAL A 521 -16.13 -104.09 16.47
N ILE A 522 -15.02 -104.24 17.23
CA ILE A 522 -13.61 -104.57 16.86
C ILE A 522 -13.19 -104.37 15.36
N ARG A 523 -12.14 -103.62 14.94
CA ARG A 523 -10.69 -103.80 15.27
C ARG A 523 -9.77 -102.64 14.79
N ARG A 524 -8.52 -102.61 15.30
CA ARG A 524 -7.35 -101.77 14.90
C ARG A 524 -6.70 -102.22 13.57
N ARG A 525 -6.32 -101.30 12.67
CA ARG A 525 -4.98 -101.23 12.02
C ARG A 525 -4.71 -99.98 11.14
N GLU A 526 -3.45 -99.54 11.17
CA GLU A 526 -2.73 -98.80 10.10
C GLU A 526 -1.91 -99.80 9.24
N PRO A 527 -1.12 -99.41 8.22
CA PRO A 527 -1.17 -98.28 7.28
C PRO A 527 -1.12 -98.76 5.80
N VAL A 528 -0.80 -97.87 4.84
CA VAL A 528 0.07 -98.02 3.62
C VAL A 528 -0.49 -97.26 2.38
N MET A 529 0.42 -96.90 1.47
CA MET A 529 0.26 -96.23 0.16
C MET A 529 -0.62 -97.06 -0.83
N ASP A 530 -1.02 -96.64 -2.04
CA ASP A 530 -0.36 -95.91 -3.16
C ASP A 530 -1.46 -95.36 -4.11
N ALA A 531 -1.26 -94.51 -5.15
CA ALA A 531 -0.13 -93.73 -5.68
C ALA A 531 -0.68 -92.68 -6.70
N ALA A 532 0.23 -91.88 -7.30
CA ALA A 532 0.13 -91.26 -8.64
C ALA A 532 -0.87 -90.09 -8.87
N THR A 533 -0.57 -89.06 -9.69
CA THR A 533 0.70 -88.50 -10.25
C THR A 533 0.38 -87.13 -10.88
N VAL A 534 1.32 -86.17 -10.83
CA VAL A 534 1.53 -85.07 -11.83
C VAL A 534 0.37 -84.02 -11.91
N ASP A 535 0.59 -82.70 -11.97
CA ASP A 535 1.70 -81.96 -12.58
C ASP A 535 2.18 -80.70 -11.79
N GLN A 536 3.25 -80.09 -12.29
CA GLN A 536 3.83 -78.78 -11.94
C GLN A 536 3.91 -77.91 -13.23
N PRO A 537 4.48 -76.67 -13.30
CA PRO A 537 5.26 -75.91 -12.29
C PRO A 537 4.87 -74.42 -12.12
N ALA A 538 5.65 -73.70 -11.30
CA ALA A 538 5.76 -72.24 -11.29
C ALA A 538 7.15 -71.79 -11.79
N PRO A 539 7.28 -70.59 -12.39
CA PRO A 539 7.91 -69.43 -11.72
C PRO A 539 7.09 -68.13 -11.98
N ALA A 540 7.52 -66.86 -11.84
CA ALA A 540 8.82 -66.22 -11.61
C ALA A 540 8.67 -64.83 -10.89
N LEU A 541 9.77 -64.06 -10.80
CA LEU A 541 9.89 -62.67 -10.30
C LEU A 541 10.94 -61.91 -11.15
N PRO A 542 11.22 -60.60 -10.93
CA PRO A 542 10.41 -59.39 -11.19
C PRO A 542 11.10 -58.46 -12.25
N PRO A 543 10.54 -57.29 -12.64
CA PRO A 543 10.87 -56.01 -11.97
C PRO A 543 9.77 -54.91 -12.01
N GLU A 544 10.09 -53.69 -11.56
CA GLU A 544 9.31 -52.42 -11.65
C GLU A 544 9.26 -51.83 -13.10
N PRO A 545 8.58 -50.68 -13.43
CA PRO A 545 7.81 -49.73 -12.59
C PRO A 545 6.46 -49.16 -13.13
N ALA A 546 5.71 -48.48 -12.23
CA ALA A 546 4.79 -47.33 -12.44
C ALA A 546 3.49 -47.42 -13.29
N LEU A 547 2.56 -46.47 -13.03
CA LEU A 547 1.29 -46.15 -13.73
C LEU A 547 0.14 -47.19 -13.59
N ALA A 548 -1.17 -46.87 -13.65
CA ALA A 548 -1.93 -45.60 -13.57
C ALA A 548 -3.44 -45.88 -13.25
N SER A 549 -4.22 -44.83 -12.97
CA SER A 549 -5.70 -44.89 -12.88
C SER A 549 -6.37 -44.97 -14.27
N PRO A 550 -7.58 -45.55 -14.40
CA PRO A 550 -8.69 -44.78 -15.01
C PRO A 550 -10.12 -45.16 -14.57
N VAL A 551 -11.08 -44.23 -14.67
CA VAL A 551 -12.53 -44.50 -14.82
C VAL A 551 -13.16 -43.47 -15.78
N ALA A 552 -14.07 -43.93 -16.65
CA ALA A 552 -14.91 -43.20 -17.61
C ALA A 552 -16.27 -43.98 -17.72
N PRO A 553 -17.28 -43.70 -18.61
CA PRO A 553 -17.29 -42.86 -19.83
C PRO A 553 -18.60 -42.05 -20.10
N ARG A 554 -18.80 -41.62 -21.36
CA ARG A 554 -20.01 -41.01 -21.96
C ARG A 554 -20.58 -41.86 -23.14
N PRO A 555 -21.85 -41.63 -23.55
CA PRO A 555 -22.36 -41.57 -24.94
C PRO A 555 -22.92 -40.14 -25.27
N ALA A 556 -23.47 -39.74 -26.43
CA ALA A 556 -23.41 -40.12 -27.88
C ALA A 556 -23.93 -38.88 -28.71
N VAL A 557 -24.02 -38.94 -30.06
CA VAL A 557 -24.31 -37.78 -30.96
C VAL A 557 -25.20 -38.16 -32.19
N GLU A 558 -25.82 -37.14 -32.83
CA GLU A 558 -26.40 -37.04 -34.21
C GLU A 558 -27.84 -37.56 -34.51
N PRO A 559 -28.57 -37.10 -35.58
CA PRO A 559 -28.22 -36.16 -36.68
C PRO A 559 -29.25 -34.99 -37.00
N GLU A 560 -29.23 -34.42 -38.22
CA GLU A 560 -29.78 -33.10 -38.66
C GLU A 560 -31.17 -33.05 -39.40
N LEU A 561 -31.56 -31.82 -39.85
CA LEU A 561 -32.49 -31.38 -40.95
C LEU A 561 -33.90 -30.81 -40.54
N PRO A 562 -34.62 -29.99 -41.37
CA PRO A 562 -34.25 -28.61 -41.80
C PRO A 562 -35.44 -27.57 -41.94
N LEU A 563 -35.11 -26.30 -42.31
CA LEU A 563 -35.94 -25.21 -42.93
C LEU A 563 -36.98 -24.36 -42.13
N GLU A 564 -36.69 -23.04 -42.05
CA GLU A 564 -37.51 -21.81 -42.38
C GLU A 564 -39.01 -21.61 -41.97
N PRO A 565 -39.58 -20.37 -42.05
CA PRO A 565 -39.05 -19.05 -41.64
C PRO A 565 -40.09 -18.16 -40.88
N ALA A 566 -39.67 -17.07 -40.21
CA ALA A 566 -40.62 -16.03 -39.73
C ALA A 566 -40.02 -14.61 -39.58
N ALA A 567 -40.63 -13.65 -40.29
CA ALA A 567 -40.66 -12.18 -40.08
C ALA A 567 -39.37 -11.44 -39.66
N ALA A 568 -38.82 -10.63 -40.58
CA ALA A 568 -37.79 -9.64 -40.27
C ALA A 568 -38.36 -8.43 -39.48
N TYR A 569 -37.54 -7.89 -38.56
CA TYR A 569 -37.67 -6.54 -38.05
C TYR A 569 -36.28 -5.90 -38.00
N GLU A 570 -36.01 -4.98 -38.91
CA GLU A 570 -34.72 -4.30 -39.06
C GLU A 570 -34.83 -2.82 -38.64
N PRO A 571 -34.29 -2.45 -37.47
CA PRO A 571 -34.06 -1.06 -37.15
C PRO A 571 -32.72 -0.79 -36.40
N PRO A 572 -32.27 0.46 -36.44
CA PRO A 572 -31.58 1.10 -37.55
C PRO A 572 -30.05 1.00 -37.37
N ALA A 573 -29.28 1.53 -38.32
CA ALA A 573 -27.85 1.75 -38.10
C ALA A 573 -27.61 2.60 -36.84
N PRO A 574 -26.69 2.23 -35.91
CA PRO A 574 -26.48 2.99 -34.70
C PRO A 574 -26.00 4.42 -34.99
N PRO A 575 -26.45 5.44 -34.23
CA PRO A 575 -25.88 6.78 -34.31
C PRO A 575 -24.43 6.76 -33.80
N GLU A 576 -23.61 7.73 -34.26
CA GLU A 576 -22.18 7.83 -33.92
C GLU A 576 -21.87 7.89 -32.42
N SER A 577 -22.86 8.21 -31.58
CA SER A 577 -22.79 8.20 -30.11
C SER A 577 -22.77 6.80 -29.48
N ALA A 578 -22.95 5.72 -30.24
CA ALA A 578 -22.77 4.36 -29.72
C ALA A 578 -21.29 4.01 -29.55
N GLN A 579 -20.44 4.46 -30.49
CA GLN A 579 -19.04 4.05 -30.60
C GLN A 579 -18.19 4.47 -29.39
N THR A 580 -18.42 5.66 -28.81
CA THR A 580 -17.71 6.11 -27.60
C THR A 580 -18.04 5.28 -26.36
N ALA A 581 -19.31 4.87 -26.23
CA ALA A 581 -19.75 4.08 -25.08
C ALA A 581 -19.12 2.69 -25.10
N ASP A 582 -19.10 2.05 -26.27
CA ASP A 582 -18.54 0.72 -26.45
C ASP A 582 -16.99 0.76 -26.32
N GLU A 583 -16.30 1.84 -26.73
CA GLU A 583 -14.86 2.06 -26.47
C GLU A 583 -14.52 2.13 -24.96
N ILE A 584 -15.37 2.78 -24.16
CA ILE A 584 -15.18 2.92 -22.71
C ILE A 584 -15.57 1.62 -21.97
N ASP A 585 -16.60 0.89 -22.44
CA ASP A 585 -16.93 -0.46 -21.95
C ASP A 585 -15.74 -1.43 -22.23
N GLU A 586 -15.16 -1.45 -23.43
CA GLU A 586 -13.94 -2.23 -23.74
C GLU A 586 -12.74 -1.85 -22.85
N LEU A 587 -12.51 -0.56 -22.63
CA LEU A 587 -11.41 -0.09 -21.77
C LEU A 587 -11.62 -0.53 -20.31
N ALA A 588 -12.87 -0.51 -19.82
CA ALA A 588 -13.19 -0.99 -18.48
C ALA A 588 -12.88 -2.48 -18.33
N GLU A 589 -13.28 -3.32 -19.29
CA GLU A 589 -12.99 -4.75 -19.26
C GLU A 589 -11.48 -5.04 -19.36
N ARG A 590 -10.76 -4.30 -20.22
CA ARG A 590 -9.30 -4.40 -20.37
C ARG A 590 -8.55 -4.06 -19.08
N LEU A 591 -8.96 -3.01 -18.37
CA LEU A 591 -8.35 -2.63 -17.09
C LEU A 591 -8.65 -3.65 -15.98
N VAL A 592 -9.86 -4.21 -15.93
CA VAL A 592 -10.19 -5.31 -15.00
C VAL A 592 -9.38 -6.56 -15.30
N ALA A 593 -9.24 -6.93 -16.58
CA ALA A 593 -8.44 -8.08 -17.01
C ALA A 593 -6.93 -7.91 -16.73
N ALA A 594 -6.41 -6.68 -16.78
CA ALA A 594 -5.03 -6.37 -16.42
C ALA A 594 -4.76 -6.47 -14.90
N GLY A 595 -5.81 -6.38 -14.06
CA GLY A 595 -5.74 -6.62 -12.62
C GLY A 595 -4.61 -5.85 -11.92
N PRO A 596 -3.62 -6.52 -11.29
CA PRO A 596 -2.50 -5.86 -10.62
C PRO A 596 -1.66 -4.90 -11.49
N ALA A 597 -1.65 -5.06 -12.81
CA ALA A 597 -0.95 -4.15 -13.72
C ALA A 597 -1.69 -2.79 -13.89
N ALA A 598 -3.01 -2.79 -13.68
CA ALA A 598 -3.89 -1.62 -13.74
C ALA A 598 -4.39 -1.18 -12.34
N HIS A 599 -3.68 -1.55 -11.27
CA HIS A 599 -4.08 -1.27 -9.88
C HIS A 599 -4.22 0.23 -9.59
N LYS A 600 -3.41 1.06 -10.26
CA LYS A 600 -3.46 2.52 -10.23
C LYS A 600 -3.69 3.05 -11.65
N VAL A 601 -4.79 3.74 -11.87
CA VAL A 601 -5.13 4.38 -13.16
C VAL A 601 -5.23 5.88 -12.94
N THR A 602 -4.60 6.69 -13.79
CA THR A 602 -4.73 8.15 -13.77
C THR A 602 -5.45 8.60 -15.02
N VAL A 603 -6.58 9.30 -14.84
CA VAL A 603 -7.36 9.89 -15.92
C VAL A 603 -6.98 11.37 -16.01
N LEU A 604 -6.54 11.79 -17.20
CA LEU A 604 -6.07 13.17 -17.45
C LEU A 604 -6.31 13.58 -18.90
N GLY A 605 -6.24 14.87 -19.21
CA GLY A 605 -6.24 15.31 -20.61
C GLY A 605 -6.40 16.82 -20.83
N PRO A 606 -6.20 17.28 -22.07
CA PRO A 606 -6.47 18.66 -22.47
C PRO A 606 -7.97 19.01 -22.55
N ALA A 607 -8.86 18.01 -22.54
CA ALA A 607 -10.30 18.22 -22.56
C ALA A 607 -10.78 18.99 -21.32
N ALA A 608 -11.97 19.62 -21.40
CA ALA A 608 -12.57 20.34 -20.29
C ALA A 608 -12.69 19.43 -19.04
N ALA A 609 -12.34 19.94 -17.86
CA ALA A 609 -12.17 19.14 -16.64
C ALA A 609 -13.39 18.25 -16.33
N ASP A 610 -14.62 18.77 -16.47
CA ASP A 610 -15.85 17.99 -16.26
C ASP A 610 -15.94 16.74 -17.15
N SER A 611 -15.41 16.77 -18.38
CA SER A 611 -15.38 15.62 -19.28
C SER A 611 -14.30 14.59 -18.91
N VAL A 612 -13.17 15.05 -18.34
CA VAL A 612 -12.13 14.18 -17.76
C VAL A 612 -12.69 13.46 -16.54
N THR A 613 -13.33 14.20 -15.63
CA THR A 613 -14.00 13.63 -14.45
C THR A 613 -15.15 12.69 -14.82
N LEU A 614 -15.99 13.06 -15.79
CA LEU A 614 -17.12 12.22 -16.23
C LEU A 614 -16.63 10.92 -16.86
N THR A 615 -15.52 10.97 -17.62
CA THR A 615 -14.85 9.78 -18.14
C THR A 615 -14.33 8.90 -16.99
N ALA A 616 -13.64 9.49 -16.01
CA ALA A 616 -13.13 8.76 -14.84
C ALA A 616 -14.23 8.08 -14.01
N LEU A 617 -15.34 8.79 -13.76
CA LEU A 617 -16.50 8.28 -13.04
C LEU A 617 -17.23 7.18 -13.83
N THR A 618 -17.40 7.35 -15.14
CA THR A 618 -18.03 6.34 -16.01
C THR A 618 -17.19 5.07 -16.04
N LEU A 619 -15.89 5.18 -16.28
CA LEU A 619 -14.94 4.06 -16.26
C LEU A 619 -14.98 3.31 -14.91
N ALA A 620 -14.96 4.05 -13.79
CA ALA A 620 -15.08 3.47 -12.45
C ALA A 620 -16.40 2.71 -12.24
N ARG A 621 -17.53 3.25 -12.72
CA ARG A 621 -18.86 2.63 -12.59
C ARG A 621 -18.97 1.30 -13.34
N LEU A 622 -18.30 1.21 -14.49
CA LEU A 622 -18.24 0.00 -15.30
C LEU A 622 -17.37 -1.07 -14.63
N MET A 623 -16.14 -0.71 -14.24
CA MET A 623 -15.24 -1.60 -13.49
C MET A 623 -15.87 -2.08 -12.17
N ALA A 624 -16.60 -1.20 -11.45
CA ALA A 624 -17.29 -1.52 -10.19
C ALA A 624 -18.46 -2.52 -10.33
N ARG A 625 -18.81 -2.96 -11.54
CA ARG A 625 -19.69 -4.13 -11.77
C ARG A 625 -19.00 -5.43 -11.35
N GLN A 626 -17.69 -5.53 -11.53
CA GLN A 626 -16.90 -6.76 -11.28
C GLN A 626 -16.02 -6.67 -10.03
N VAL A 627 -15.35 -5.53 -9.81
CA VAL A 627 -14.30 -5.35 -8.79
C VAL A 627 -14.57 -4.17 -7.85
N LYS A 628 -13.77 -3.99 -6.78
CA LYS A 628 -13.85 -2.82 -5.89
C LYS A 628 -13.03 -1.66 -6.45
N VAL A 629 -13.70 -0.54 -6.71
CA VAL A 629 -13.08 0.66 -7.27
C VAL A 629 -13.33 1.87 -6.39
N VAL A 630 -12.29 2.68 -6.20
CA VAL A 630 -12.39 4.03 -5.63
C VAL A 630 -11.95 5.07 -6.66
N VAL A 631 -12.71 6.15 -6.76
CA VAL A 631 -12.33 7.37 -7.50
C VAL A 631 -11.80 8.38 -6.51
N VAL A 632 -10.65 8.97 -6.83
CA VAL A 632 -9.95 9.96 -6.02
C VAL A 632 -9.86 11.26 -6.82
N ASP A 633 -10.57 12.27 -6.36
CA ASP A 633 -10.61 13.60 -6.97
C ASP A 633 -9.34 14.38 -6.62
N LEU A 634 -8.56 14.76 -7.64
CA LEU A 634 -7.41 15.67 -7.51
C LEU A 634 -7.66 17.01 -8.23
N VAL A 635 -8.90 17.32 -8.59
CA VAL A 635 -9.33 18.59 -9.21
C VAL A 635 -9.72 19.60 -8.11
N ALA A 636 -9.78 20.90 -8.42
CA ALA A 636 -10.05 21.93 -7.42
C ALA A 636 -11.53 22.03 -7.02
N SER A 637 -12.43 21.62 -7.92
CA SER A 637 -13.88 21.66 -7.74
C SER A 637 -14.51 20.87 -8.88
N SER A 638 -14.82 19.59 -8.67
CA SER A 638 -15.58 18.80 -9.64
C SER A 638 -17.08 18.82 -9.31
N PRO A 639 -17.93 19.58 -10.04
CA PRO A 639 -19.39 19.51 -9.85
C PRO A 639 -19.95 18.14 -10.22
N VAL A 640 -19.28 17.40 -11.10
CA VAL A 640 -19.63 16.03 -11.51
C VAL A 640 -19.51 15.07 -10.32
N LEU A 641 -18.37 15.02 -9.61
CA LEU A 641 -18.24 14.15 -8.44
C LEU A 641 -19.07 14.65 -7.25
N THR A 642 -19.20 15.96 -7.07
CA THR A 642 -20.02 16.57 -6.01
C THR A 642 -21.51 16.23 -6.15
N SER A 643 -22.02 16.10 -7.38
CA SER A 643 -23.40 15.65 -7.65
C SER A 643 -23.55 14.12 -7.69
N ALA A 644 -22.48 13.39 -8.02
CA ALA A 644 -22.48 11.93 -8.02
C ALA A 644 -22.40 11.30 -6.62
N THR A 645 -21.84 11.98 -5.61
CA THR A 645 -21.72 11.42 -4.26
C THR A 645 -23.04 11.44 -3.46
N VAL A 646 -23.20 10.47 -2.56
CA VAL A 646 -24.28 10.40 -1.57
C VAL A 646 -24.20 11.53 -0.54
N ASP A 647 -22.99 11.96 -0.17
CA ASP A 647 -22.75 13.05 0.81
C ASP A 647 -21.81 14.13 0.23
N PRO A 648 -22.38 15.21 -0.36
CA PRO A 648 -21.60 16.34 -0.88
C PRO A 648 -20.97 17.25 0.20
N GLY A 649 -21.29 17.05 1.49
CA GLY A 649 -20.76 17.84 2.62
C GLY A 649 -19.60 17.19 3.37
N ALA A 650 -19.26 15.94 3.00
CA ALA A 650 -18.15 15.19 3.58
C ALA A 650 -16.81 15.94 3.45
N PRO A 651 -15.89 15.80 4.42
CA PRO A 651 -14.50 16.23 4.25
C PRO A 651 -13.83 15.41 3.12
N GLY A 652 -12.78 15.96 2.51
CA GLY A 652 -12.02 15.31 1.45
C GLY A 652 -10.54 15.15 1.78
N LEU A 653 -9.71 15.02 0.74
CA LEU A 653 -8.26 14.89 0.86
C LEU A 653 -7.63 16.09 1.59
N ALA A 654 -8.08 17.32 1.34
CA ALA A 654 -7.52 18.53 1.96
C ALA A 654 -7.61 18.48 3.50
N GLU A 655 -8.78 18.13 4.04
CA GLU A 655 -9.01 17.97 5.48
C GLU A 655 -8.23 16.77 6.05
N LEU A 656 -8.05 15.68 5.28
CA LEU A 656 -7.14 14.58 5.65
C LEU A 656 -5.67 15.05 5.71
N MET A 657 -5.22 15.88 4.76
CA MET A 657 -3.84 16.38 4.71
C MET A 657 -3.54 17.32 5.88
N GLN A 658 -4.52 18.14 6.27
CA GLN A 658 -4.48 19.00 7.47
C GLN A 658 -4.53 18.16 8.77
N GLY A 659 -5.30 17.07 8.77
CA GLY A 659 -5.53 16.20 9.93
C GLY A 659 -6.87 16.44 10.64
N GLU A 660 -7.79 17.19 10.02
CA GLU A 660 -9.14 17.45 10.54
C GLU A 660 -10.11 16.29 10.27
N ALA A 661 -9.80 15.41 9.30
CA ALA A 661 -10.61 14.27 8.92
C ALA A 661 -9.81 12.96 8.93
N THR A 662 -10.52 11.85 9.11
CA THR A 662 -9.98 10.47 9.03
C THR A 662 -10.41 9.78 7.73
N PHE A 663 -9.70 8.73 7.31
CA PHE A 663 -10.05 7.94 6.12
C PHE A 663 -11.51 7.45 6.10
N ALA A 664 -12.09 7.13 7.26
CA ALA A 664 -13.48 6.68 7.35
C ALA A 664 -14.52 7.79 7.10
N GLN A 665 -14.11 9.06 7.11
CA GLN A 665 -14.99 10.23 6.91
C GLN A 665 -14.89 10.81 5.48
N ILE A 666 -13.79 10.55 4.75
CA ILE A 666 -13.58 11.08 3.39
C ILE A 666 -14.02 10.11 2.29
N ILE A 667 -14.26 8.84 2.63
CA ILE A 667 -14.68 7.80 1.67
C ILE A 667 -16.21 7.79 1.61
N THR A 668 -16.74 8.44 0.59
CA THR A 668 -18.17 8.47 0.28
C THR A 668 -18.54 7.40 -0.76
N LYS A 669 -19.83 7.32 -1.15
CA LYS A 669 -20.32 6.39 -2.18
C LYS A 669 -20.95 7.16 -3.34
N ASP A 670 -20.82 6.61 -4.54
CA ASP A 670 -21.62 7.02 -5.70
C ASP A 670 -23.11 6.72 -5.48
N ARG A 671 -23.99 7.63 -5.92
CA ARG A 671 -25.45 7.48 -5.89
C ARG A 671 -25.96 6.42 -6.88
N GLN A 672 -25.20 6.12 -7.93
CA GLN A 672 -25.65 5.28 -9.06
C GLN A 672 -24.93 3.92 -9.17
N SER A 673 -23.97 3.62 -8.29
CA SER A 673 -23.19 2.37 -8.37
C SER A 673 -22.59 1.94 -7.02
N ARG A 674 -21.66 0.97 -7.04
CA ARG A 674 -20.86 0.56 -5.87
C ARG A 674 -19.51 1.29 -5.75
N VAL A 675 -19.20 2.22 -6.67
CA VAL A 675 -17.99 3.06 -6.63
C VAL A 675 -17.95 3.83 -5.32
N GLN A 676 -16.76 3.93 -4.74
CA GLN A 676 -16.49 4.81 -3.60
C GLN A 676 -15.76 6.05 -4.10
N ILE A 677 -16.07 7.22 -3.54
CA ILE A 677 -15.59 8.52 -4.01
C ILE A 677 -14.88 9.21 -2.85
N VAL A 678 -13.64 9.63 -3.08
CA VAL A 678 -12.87 10.48 -2.18
C VAL A 678 -12.71 11.85 -2.85
N SER A 679 -13.47 12.83 -2.37
CA SER A 679 -13.45 14.21 -2.88
C SER A 679 -12.14 14.93 -2.54
N ALA A 680 -11.76 15.94 -3.34
CA ALA A 680 -10.51 16.67 -3.13
C ALA A 680 -10.49 17.50 -1.83
N GLY A 681 -11.65 18.01 -1.41
CA GLY A 681 -11.89 18.76 -0.18
C GLY A 681 -13.30 19.35 -0.18
N ARG A 682 -13.70 20.04 0.89
CA ARG A 682 -14.97 20.81 0.88
C ARG A 682 -14.89 22.01 -0.08
N PRO A 683 -16.04 22.50 -0.61
CA PRO A 683 -16.05 23.67 -1.49
C PRO A 683 -15.30 24.87 -0.91
N GLY A 684 -14.23 25.31 -1.58
CA GLY A 684 -13.35 26.40 -1.13
C GLY A 684 -12.07 25.97 -0.40
N PHE A 685 -11.71 24.68 -0.37
CA PHE A 685 -10.43 24.22 0.16
C PHE A 685 -9.22 24.80 -0.61
N ASP A 686 -8.09 25.00 0.07
CA ASP A 686 -6.84 25.38 -0.60
C ASP A 686 -6.17 24.17 -1.27
N ARG A 687 -6.06 24.23 -2.60
CA ARG A 687 -5.39 23.25 -3.45
C ARG A 687 -3.92 23.03 -3.08
N SER A 688 -3.26 23.97 -2.40
CA SER A 688 -1.88 23.82 -1.93
C SER A 688 -1.70 22.58 -1.03
N HIS A 689 -2.70 22.20 -0.25
CA HIS A 689 -2.65 21.04 0.63
C HIS A 689 -2.47 19.71 -0.11
N LEU A 690 -2.92 19.61 -1.37
CA LEU A 690 -2.72 18.44 -2.23
C LEU A 690 -1.27 18.28 -2.71
N ARG A 691 -0.40 19.28 -2.51
CA ARG A 691 1.06 19.15 -2.73
C ARG A 691 1.80 18.55 -1.52
N SER A 692 1.09 18.16 -0.46
CA SER A 692 1.67 17.51 0.73
C SER A 692 2.17 16.09 0.41
N PRO A 693 3.38 15.68 0.87
CA PRO A 693 3.85 14.30 0.78
C PRO A 693 2.90 13.26 1.43
N ARG A 694 2.02 13.70 2.33
CA ARG A 694 0.97 12.86 2.93
C ARG A 694 -0.03 12.33 1.88
N LEU A 695 -0.19 12.99 0.73
CA LEU A 695 -1.12 12.56 -0.32
C LEU A 695 -0.65 11.27 -0.99
N ALA A 696 0.66 11.13 -1.22
CA ALA A 696 1.24 9.89 -1.73
C ALA A 696 0.93 8.73 -0.78
N LEU A 697 1.13 8.91 0.54
CA LEU A 697 0.80 7.92 1.56
C LEU A 697 -0.69 7.57 1.61
N ALA A 698 -1.58 8.52 1.31
CA ALA A 698 -3.02 8.28 1.27
C ALA A 698 -3.45 7.45 0.04
N ILE A 699 -2.90 7.74 -1.14
CA ILE A 699 -3.11 6.93 -2.35
C ILE A 699 -2.52 5.52 -2.14
N ASP A 700 -1.33 5.42 -1.56
CA ASP A 700 -0.64 4.17 -1.21
C ASP A 700 -1.43 3.34 -0.16
N ALA A 701 -2.28 3.98 0.66
CA ALA A 701 -3.20 3.31 1.59
C ALA A 701 -4.47 2.80 0.88
N LEU A 702 -5.07 3.59 -0.01
CA LEU A 702 -6.22 3.17 -0.82
C LEU A 702 -5.85 1.97 -1.73
N LEU A 703 -4.65 1.96 -2.30
CA LEU A 703 -4.10 0.85 -3.09
C LEU A 703 -3.95 -0.48 -2.31
N ARG A 704 -4.17 -0.52 -0.98
CA ARG A 704 -4.21 -1.78 -0.21
C ARG A 704 -5.64 -2.30 0.06
N VAL A 705 -6.67 -1.54 -0.28
CA VAL A 705 -8.07 -1.81 0.10
C VAL A 705 -8.98 -2.02 -1.12
N TYR A 706 -8.66 -1.35 -2.23
CA TYR A 706 -9.40 -1.44 -3.49
C TYR A 706 -8.59 -2.21 -4.53
N ASP A 707 -9.30 -2.89 -5.42
CA ASP A 707 -8.71 -3.68 -6.50
C ASP A 707 -8.21 -2.75 -7.62
N HIS A 708 -8.84 -1.57 -7.78
CA HIS A 708 -8.35 -0.45 -8.60
C HIS A 708 -8.59 0.90 -7.91
N VAL A 709 -7.60 1.81 -8.04
CA VAL A 709 -7.69 3.21 -7.62
C VAL A 709 -7.60 4.10 -8.87
N LEU A 710 -8.67 4.82 -9.17
CA LEU A 710 -8.73 5.78 -10.28
C LEU A 710 -8.49 7.20 -9.73
N LEU A 711 -7.44 7.86 -10.21
CA LEU A 711 -7.11 9.25 -9.91
C LEU A 711 -7.65 10.14 -11.02
N ASP A 712 -8.54 11.09 -10.69
CA ASP A 712 -8.91 12.16 -11.62
C ASP A 712 -7.96 13.34 -11.44
N ALA A 713 -7.08 13.57 -12.43
CA ALA A 713 -6.09 14.64 -12.40
C ALA A 713 -6.48 15.85 -13.28
N GLY A 714 -7.62 15.82 -13.98
CA GLY A 714 -8.00 16.86 -14.94
C GLY A 714 -6.92 17.14 -15.98
N SER A 715 -6.49 18.40 -16.09
CA SER A 715 -5.40 18.81 -17.00
C SER A 715 -3.98 18.54 -16.47
N ALA A 716 -3.82 17.98 -15.26
CA ALA A 716 -2.57 17.59 -14.61
C ALA A 716 -1.50 18.68 -14.36
N VAL A 717 -1.68 19.93 -14.84
CA VAL A 717 -0.68 21.02 -14.85
C VAL A 717 -0.05 21.33 -13.49
N ASP A 718 -0.81 21.21 -12.40
CA ASP A 718 -0.43 21.72 -11.06
C ASP A 718 0.10 20.66 -10.07
N LEU A 719 0.14 19.38 -10.46
CA LEU A 719 0.44 18.26 -9.56
C LEU A 719 1.87 17.71 -9.78
N PRO A 720 2.55 17.18 -8.74
CA PRO A 720 3.86 16.57 -8.91
C PRO A 720 3.77 15.35 -9.84
N ALA A 721 4.56 15.33 -10.92
CA ALA A 721 4.52 14.28 -11.93
C ALA A 721 4.68 12.86 -11.33
N GLU A 722 5.59 12.70 -10.36
CA GLU A 722 5.84 11.45 -9.63
C GLU A 722 4.59 10.90 -8.91
N LEU A 723 3.75 11.78 -8.36
CA LEU A 723 2.47 11.39 -7.72
C LEU A 723 1.56 10.68 -8.74
N LEU A 724 1.52 11.18 -9.96
CA LEU A 724 0.69 10.66 -11.04
C LEU A 724 1.33 9.41 -11.66
N THR A 725 2.60 9.47 -12.10
CA THR A 725 3.20 8.40 -12.92
C THR A 725 3.63 7.16 -12.15
N ALA A 726 4.03 7.27 -10.88
CA ALA A 726 4.59 6.14 -10.13
C ALA A 726 3.64 4.92 -10.11
N LYS A 727 4.01 3.88 -10.87
CA LYS A 727 3.25 2.64 -11.10
C LYS A 727 1.81 2.84 -11.58
N ALA A 728 1.55 3.90 -12.35
CA ALA A 728 0.23 4.15 -12.94
C ALA A 728 0.16 3.79 -14.42
N GLN A 729 -1.03 3.38 -14.86
CA GLN A 729 -1.46 3.51 -16.25
C GLN A 729 -2.16 4.86 -16.46
N ALA A 730 -2.00 5.49 -17.63
CA ALA A 730 -2.69 6.72 -17.99
C ALA A 730 -3.83 6.46 -19.00
N VAL A 731 -5.00 7.04 -18.73
CA VAL A 731 -6.12 7.16 -19.67
C VAL A 731 -6.21 8.63 -20.06
N VAL A 732 -6.02 8.90 -21.35
CA VAL A 732 -5.90 10.27 -21.88
C VAL A 732 -7.17 10.67 -22.63
N VAL A 733 -7.83 11.73 -22.16
CA VAL A 733 -9.07 12.26 -22.72
C VAL A 733 -8.74 13.43 -23.66
N PRO A 734 -8.81 13.27 -25.00
CA PRO A 734 -8.42 14.32 -25.93
C PRO A 734 -9.46 15.44 -26.00
N ASP A 735 -9.02 16.64 -26.35
CA ASP A 735 -9.92 17.69 -26.82
C ASP A 735 -10.50 17.29 -28.19
N ALA A 736 -11.78 17.62 -28.43
CA ALA A 736 -12.47 17.27 -29.67
C ALA A 736 -11.81 17.87 -30.93
N ALA A 737 -11.13 19.01 -30.81
CA ALA A 737 -10.38 19.65 -31.89
C ALA A 737 -8.91 19.20 -32.01
N MET A 738 -8.44 18.27 -31.17
CA MET A 738 -7.02 17.87 -31.16
C MET A 738 -6.64 17.01 -32.38
N ALA A 739 -5.75 17.56 -33.21
CA ALA A 739 -5.15 16.91 -34.38
C ALA A 739 -4.32 15.66 -34.03
N GLN A 740 -4.25 14.71 -34.97
CA GLN A 740 -3.73 13.36 -34.73
C GLN A 740 -2.22 13.30 -34.43
N ASP A 741 -1.42 14.22 -34.98
CA ASP A 741 0.01 14.32 -34.66
C ASP A 741 0.24 14.82 -33.22
N ALA A 742 -0.59 15.76 -32.75
CA ALA A 742 -0.56 16.25 -31.37
C ALA A 742 -0.97 15.16 -30.37
N ARG A 743 -1.92 14.29 -30.75
CA ARG A 743 -2.29 13.08 -29.99
C ARG A 743 -1.08 12.15 -29.81
N HIS A 744 -0.38 11.80 -30.88
CA HIS A 744 0.80 10.94 -30.81
C HIS A 744 1.93 11.58 -29.98
N SER A 745 2.20 12.87 -30.17
CA SER A 745 3.21 13.61 -29.40
C SER A 745 2.89 13.63 -27.89
N MET A 746 1.62 13.74 -27.51
CA MET A 746 1.22 13.70 -26.10
C MET A 746 1.32 12.29 -25.48
N VAL A 747 1.05 11.22 -26.25
CA VAL A 747 1.28 9.84 -25.79
C VAL A 747 2.77 9.57 -25.56
N GLU A 748 3.64 10.00 -26.48
CA GLU A 748 5.11 9.94 -26.34
C GLU A 748 5.59 10.68 -25.09
N GLN A 749 5.12 11.92 -24.88
CA GLN A 749 5.47 12.73 -23.70
C GLN A 749 5.03 12.06 -22.39
N LEU A 750 3.81 11.54 -22.31
CA LEU A 750 3.32 10.88 -21.10
C LEU A 750 4.10 9.59 -20.77
N ARG A 751 4.52 8.82 -21.79
CA ARG A 751 5.44 7.68 -21.62
C ARG A 751 6.81 8.16 -21.10
N ALA A 752 7.35 9.25 -21.64
CA ALA A 752 8.63 9.82 -21.18
C ALA A 752 8.60 10.36 -19.74
N VAL A 753 7.43 10.77 -19.21
CA VAL A 753 7.25 11.17 -17.80
C VAL A 753 7.07 9.96 -16.86
N GLY A 754 6.98 8.74 -17.40
CA GLY A 754 7.12 7.49 -16.64
C GLY A 754 5.82 6.73 -16.35
N PHE A 755 4.72 7.00 -17.07
CA PHE A 755 3.53 6.13 -17.02
C PHE A 755 3.86 4.75 -17.62
N ALA A 756 3.42 3.68 -16.96
CA ALA A 756 3.74 2.30 -17.35
C ALA A 756 3.03 1.87 -18.64
N GLU A 757 1.80 2.34 -18.83
CA GLU A 757 1.02 2.22 -20.06
C GLU A 757 0.25 3.52 -20.28
N VAL A 758 0.03 3.91 -21.54
CA VAL A 758 -0.72 5.12 -21.92
C VAL A 758 -1.68 4.75 -23.03
N THR A 759 -2.98 4.84 -22.73
CA THR A 759 -4.09 4.70 -23.68
C THR A 759 -4.76 6.05 -23.88
N MET A 760 -5.09 6.41 -25.11
CA MET A 760 -5.83 7.63 -25.45
C MET A 760 -7.17 7.26 -26.08
N LEU A 761 -8.24 7.90 -25.61
CA LEU A 761 -9.58 7.70 -26.17
C LEU A 761 -9.75 8.38 -27.53
N SER A 762 -10.71 7.93 -28.34
CA SER A 762 -11.01 8.56 -29.63
C SER A 762 -11.65 9.96 -29.49
N LYS A 763 -12.52 10.15 -28.49
CA LYS A 763 -13.30 11.37 -28.22
C LYS A 763 -13.49 11.56 -26.70
N PRO A 764 -13.75 12.78 -26.21
CA PRO A 764 -14.16 13.01 -24.82
C PRO A 764 -15.61 12.52 -24.59
N CYS A 765 -15.89 11.93 -23.43
CA CYS A 765 -17.22 11.40 -23.09
C CYS A 765 -18.23 12.53 -22.82
N ALA A 766 -19.46 12.38 -23.33
CA ALA A 766 -20.52 13.37 -23.28
C ALA A 766 -21.55 13.10 -22.18
N ALA A 767 -22.11 14.17 -21.59
CA ALA A 767 -23.06 14.09 -20.47
C ALA A 767 -24.35 13.29 -20.76
N SER A 768 -24.69 13.06 -22.03
CA SER A 768 -25.82 12.23 -22.46
C SER A 768 -25.53 10.72 -22.31
N GLU A 769 -24.27 10.30 -22.47
CA GLU A 769 -23.86 8.90 -22.51
C GLU A 769 -23.96 8.25 -21.11
N ALA A 770 -23.59 9.00 -20.06
CA ALA A 770 -23.54 8.53 -18.66
C ALA A 770 -24.91 8.20 -18.01
N VAL A 771 -26.03 8.46 -18.68
CA VAL A 771 -27.40 8.35 -18.11
C VAL A 771 -28.20 7.16 -18.69
N ALA A 772 -27.72 6.53 -19.78
CA ALA A 772 -28.60 5.84 -20.73
C ALA A 772 -28.43 4.30 -20.90
N ARG A 773 -28.00 3.54 -19.88
CA ARG A 773 -28.09 2.04 -19.88
C ARG A 773 -28.42 1.50 -18.47
N GLY A 774 -29.72 1.47 -18.12
CA GLY A 774 -30.24 0.85 -16.89
C GLY A 774 -31.78 0.75 -16.90
N PRO A 775 -32.40 -0.33 -16.37
CA PRO A 775 -33.83 -0.58 -16.55
C PRO A 775 -34.70 0.36 -15.70
N ARG A 776 -35.41 1.28 -16.36
CA ARG A 776 -36.47 2.08 -15.75
C ARG A 776 -37.72 1.22 -15.47
N VAL A 777 -37.71 0.52 -14.34
CA VAL A 777 -38.96 0.06 -13.71
C VAL A 777 -39.63 1.28 -13.08
N VAL A 778 -40.47 1.97 -13.87
CA VAL A 778 -41.44 2.91 -13.33
C VAL A 778 -42.67 2.09 -12.92
N ALA A 779 -42.88 1.98 -11.62
CA ALA A 779 -44.13 1.52 -11.03
C ALA A 779 -44.78 2.68 -10.29
N ALA A 780 -46.12 2.73 -10.30
CA ALA A 780 -46.94 3.72 -9.60
C ALA A 780 -47.37 3.20 -8.22
#